data_AF-T0HM18-F1
#
_entry.id   AF-T0HM18-F1
#
_cell.length_a   1.000
_cell.length_b   1.000
_cell.length_c   1.000
_cell.angle_alpha   90.00
_cell.angle_beta   90.00
_cell.angle_gamma   90.00
#
_symmetry.space_group_name_H-M   'P 1'
#
loop_
_entity.id
_entity.type
_entity.pdbx_description
1 polymer ?
#
loop_
_entity_poly.entity_id
_entity_poly.type
_entity_poly.pdbx_seq_one_letter_code
_entity_poly.pdbx_strand_id
1 'polypeptide(L)'
;MTSAFGGSSADGLWSLRDAYDVLELAQVLHLKNATLPADANARLAQLIAMTAALPTQSVRSETQIAFQQFSTPAPIGFLAAKAAAITAHDIVLEPSAGTGLLAVHAHLAGARLLLNDIDAWRTRLLRHAFPEGRLSTHDGELIDDMLDPQLVPSVVLLNPPFSRSQGRARDRHAALRHLRSALLRLAPGGRCAVILPDRIETEDADWLHATAGAHARLHLDLPPDAYAKHGTGQAVQLILLEKDGAGGSVPRQTCTTLGAALAAIDAMATPCAPQPQPISRPSGLFRGLTRRTRPVCSRAAVTLPTTRAVAYHRLDAPAPAGEPQGIYLPYRPSRLLIADAREHPSALVESQAMGSIAAPPVAYEPVLPARILDDGLLSDAQLETLIYAGAAFERDLPGRFISSEEGLSLSPAEAGNAYRTGFFLGDGTGAGKGRQVAGVILDQWLRGNRRHLWISKSETLVEDARRDWSALGGLPLDIQHLNQWKLGTPIALGDGILFLTYATLRSNRGDRGTRLRQLIEWMGEDFSGVIVFDEAHEMAGVAGGEGRFGATKGSEQGIAGVRLQNLAPRARILYASATGASDVNNLAYATRLGLWGPQTAFADRRAFVESLRRGGIAAMELIARDLKAQGLYAARALSFAGVEYDILEHRLSEEQIAVYNAYADAWAIIHNNLQAALAATRVTDGFSGATYNSGAKAAALSIFESTKQRFFGQILLSMKLPSLIPAIAADLARGDCAVVQLVSTSEAMLDRALADLSPEERAWLDIELSPREFL
;
A
#
# COMPACT_ATOMS: atom_id res chain seq x y z
N MET A 1 6.26 37.25 -37.72
CA MET A 1 6.70 36.93 -36.34
C MET A 1 7.12 38.19 -35.59
N THR A 2 8.29 38.80 -35.82
CA THR A 2 8.78 39.97 -35.06
C THR A 2 7.77 41.12 -34.91
N SER A 3 7.11 41.52 -36.01
CA SER A 3 6.07 42.55 -35.96
C SER A 3 4.83 42.12 -35.15
N ALA A 4 4.39 40.86 -35.31
CA ALA A 4 3.19 40.34 -34.62
C ALA A 4 3.39 40.16 -33.11
N PHE A 5 4.62 39.87 -32.67
CA PHE A 5 4.96 39.65 -31.27
C PHE A 5 5.65 40.86 -30.60
N GLY A 6 5.85 41.97 -31.34
CA GLY A 6 6.44 43.21 -30.80
C GLY A 6 7.93 43.13 -30.43
N GLY A 7 8.66 42.12 -30.89
CA GLY A 7 10.09 41.94 -30.60
C GLY A 7 10.69 40.67 -31.23
N SER A 8 11.99 40.45 -31.03
CA SER A 8 12.74 39.38 -31.69
C SER A 8 12.65 38.05 -30.93
N SER A 9 13.07 36.95 -31.57
CA SER A 9 13.18 35.65 -30.90
C SER A 9 14.26 35.63 -29.80
N ALA A 10 15.22 36.57 -29.85
CA ALA A 10 16.26 36.69 -28.84
C ALA A 10 15.70 37.24 -27.51
N ASP A 11 14.56 37.94 -27.56
CA ASP A 11 13.86 38.51 -26.41
C ASP A 11 12.93 37.48 -25.72
N GLY A 12 12.90 36.23 -26.21
CA GLY A 12 12.07 35.15 -25.66
C GLY A 12 10.57 35.26 -25.98
N LEU A 13 10.16 36.24 -26.80
CA LEU A 13 8.74 36.51 -27.12
C LEU A 13 8.12 35.48 -28.08
N TRP A 14 8.95 34.81 -28.88
CA TRP A 14 8.59 33.70 -29.77
C TRP A 14 9.85 32.91 -30.13
N SER A 15 9.68 31.65 -30.53
CA SER A 15 10.76 30.74 -30.94
C SER A 15 10.72 30.46 -32.44
N LEU A 16 11.84 30.04 -33.03
CA LEU A 16 11.86 29.58 -34.43
C LEU A 16 10.91 28.40 -34.67
N ARG A 17 10.59 27.60 -33.64
CA ARG A 17 9.56 26.56 -33.74
C ARG A 17 8.17 27.17 -33.95
N ASP A 18 7.83 28.25 -33.25
CA ASP A 18 6.54 28.93 -33.44
C ASP A 18 6.41 29.45 -34.88
N ALA A 19 7.51 29.93 -35.47
CA ALA A 19 7.53 30.33 -36.87
C ALA A 19 7.29 29.15 -37.82
N TYR A 20 7.85 27.98 -37.54
CA TYR A 20 7.61 26.76 -38.31
C TYR A 20 6.16 26.28 -38.15
N ASP A 21 5.61 26.24 -36.93
CA ASP A 21 4.22 25.86 -36.69
C ASP A 21 3.24 26.78 -37.43
N VAL A 22 3.53 28.10 -37.48
CA VAL A 22 2.72 29.06 -38.25
C VAL A 22 2.85 28.85 -39.77
N LEU A 23 4.03 28.49 -40.27
CA LEU A 23 4.21 28.13 -41.69
C LEU A 23 3.50 26.82 -42.06
N GLU A 24 3.49 25.84 -41.16
CA GLU A 24 2.71 24.61 -41.31
C GLU A 24 1.21 24.90 -41.31
N LEU A 25 0.73 25.76 -40.40
CA LEU A 25 -0.65 26.23 -40.42
C LEU A 25 -0.98 26.97 -41.72
N ALA A 26 -0.08 27.81 -42.24
CA ALA A 26 -0.28 28.51 -43.50
C ALA A 26 -0.44 27.54 -44.68
N GLN A 27 0.32 26.45 -44.70
CA GLN A 27 0.12 25.37 -45.69
C GLN A 27 -1.25 24.73 -45.55
N VAL A 28 -1.68 24.40 -44.33
CA VAL A 28 -3.03 23.85 -44.08
C VAL A 28 -4.11 24.79 -44.62
N LEU A 29 -4.05 26.08 -44.25
CA LEU A 29 -5.00 27.09 -44.72
C LEU A 29 -4.95 27.31 -46.23
N HIS A 30 -3.78 27.25 -46.84
CA HIS A 30 -3.62 27.33 -48.29
C HIS A 30 -4.29 26.13 -48.98
N LEU A 31 -3.99 24.91 -48.52
CA LEU A 31 -4.53 23.67 -49.09
C LEU A 31 -6.05 23.60 -49.00
N LYS A 32 -6.65 24.07 -47.90
CA LYS A 32 -8.11 24.14 -47.73
C LYS A 32 -8.80 25.01 -48.79
N ASN A 33 -8.10 26.03 -49.31
CA ASN A 33 -8.65 27.00 -50.25
C ASN A 33 -8.13 26.79 -51.69
N ALA A 34 -7.16 25.90 -51.90
CA ALA A 34 -6.53 25.68 -53.19
C ALA A 34 -7.35 24.71 -54.06
N THR A 35 -7.49 25.04 -55.34
CA THR A 35 -7.96 24.09 -56.35
C THR A 35 -6.83 23.13 -56.70
N LEU A 36 -6.89 21.92 -56.14
CA LEU A 36 -5.88 20.89 -56.36
C LEU A 36 -6.24 20.01 -57.57
N PRO A 37 -5.26 19.54 -58.36
CA PRO A 37 -5.50 18.64 -59.48
C PRO A 37 -6.25 17.38 -59.07
N ALA A 38 -7.17 16.93 -59.92
CA ALA A 38 -7.85 15.64 -59.74
C ALA A 38 -6.90 14.46 -59.98
N ASP A 39 -5.95 14.61 -60.91
CA ASP A 39 -4.90 13.62 -61.13
C ASP A 39 -3.94 13.55 -59.93
N ALA A 40 -3.76 12.35 -59.40
CA ALA A 40 -3.00 12.14 -58.17
C ALA A 40 -1.50 12.40 -58.32
N ASN A 41 -0.93 12.14 -59.51
CA ASN A 41 0.48 12.43 -59.78
C ASN A 41 0.74 13.93 -59.86
N ALA A 42 -0.12 14.67 -60.57
CA ALA A 42 -0.08 16.12 -60.65
C ALA A 42 -0.28 16.76 -59.27
N ARG A 43 -1.21 16.24 -58.46
CA ARG A 43 -1.45 16.70 -57.09
C ARG A 43 -0.23 16.46 -56.19
N LEU A 44 0.34 15.26 -56.24
CA LEU A 44 1.56 14.94 -55.49
C LEU A 44 2.73 15.85 -55.89
N ALA A 45 2.93 16.07 -57.20
CA ALA A 45 3.97 16.97 -57.70
C ALA A 45 3.80 18.41 -57.20
N GLN A 46 2.56 18.92 -57.16
CA GLN A 46 2.26 20.25 -56.61
C GLN A 46 2.57 20.32 -55.11
N LEU A 47 2.23 19.29 -54.32
CA LEU A 47 2.53 19.24 -52.89
C LEU A 47 4.05 19.18 -52.64
N ILE A 48 4.79 18.45 -53.47
CA ILE A 48 6.26 18.38 -53.42
C ILE A 48 6.86 19.76 -53.71
N ALA A 49 6.41 20.43 -54.77
CA ALA A 49 6.88 21.77 -55.14
C ALA A 49 6.58 22.79 -54.04
N MET A 50 5.37 22.76 -53.45
CA MET A 50 4.99 23.60 -52.32
C MET A 50 5.91 23.38 -51.11
N THR A 51 6.17 22.12 -50.75
CA THR A 51 7.03 21.77 -49.62
C THR A 51 8.49 22.20 -49.87
N ALA A 52 8.97 22.05 -51.11
CA ALA A 52 10.33 22.44 -51.50
C ALA A 52 10.56 23.96 -51.41
N ALA A 53 9.52 24.76 -51.68
CA ALA A 53 9.58 26.23 -51.65
C ALA A 53 9.68 26.84 -50.24
N LEU A 54 9.39 26.06 -49.20
CA LEU A 54 9.46 26.52 -47.81
C LEU A 54 10.89 26.50 -47.26
N PRO A 55 11.23 27.30 -46.23
CA PRO A 55 12.52 27.17 -45.56
C PRO A 55 12.67 25.80 -44.90
N THR A 56 13.88 25.26 -44.90
CA THR A 56 14.19 24.03 -44.17
C THR A 56 14.13 24.29 -42.66
N GLN A 57 13.49 23.40 -41.89
CA GLN A 57 13.45 23.48 -40.44
C GLN A 57 14.82 23.11 -39.83
N SER A 58 15.72 24.09 -39.75
CA SER A 58 17.11 23.90 -39.31
C SER A 58 17.32 24.01 -37.80
N VAL A 59 16.36 24.59 -37.08
CA VAL A 59 16.43 24.76 -35.62
C VAL A 59 15.45 23.81 -34.94
N ARG A 60 15.97 23.04 -33.99
CA ARG A 60 15.21 22.05 -33.20
C ARG A 60 15.08 22.53 -31.76
N SER A 61 13.88 22.52 -31.21
CA SER A 61 13.69 22.79 -29.78
C SER A 61 14.14 21.59 -28.92
N GLU A 62 14.48 21.82 -27.66
CA GLU A 62 14.81 20.73 -26.71
C GLU A 62 13.68 19.70 -26.62
N THR A 63 12.43 20.18 -26.60
CA THR A 63 11.21 19.36 -26.67
C THR A 63 11.18 18.53 -27.96
N GLN A 64 11.45 19.12 -29.13
CA GLN A 64 11.47 18.40 -30.40
C GLN A 64 12.54 17.31 -30.46
N ILE A 65 13.73 17.59 -29.92
CA ILE A 65 14.83 16.61 -29.82
C ILE A 65 14.48 15.50 -28.83
N ALA A 66 13.89 15.85 -27.68
CA ALA A 66 13.56 14.91 -26.61
C ALA A 66 12.42 13.95 -26.98
N PHE A 67 11.43 14.41 -27.76
CA PHE A 67 10.29 13.60 -28.18
C PHE A 67 10.41 13.04 -29.61
N GLN A 68 11.42 13.45 -30.39
CA GLN A 68 11.55 13.13 -31.82
C GLN A 68 10.26 13.40 -32.61
N GLN A 69 9.57 14.50 -32.29
CA GLN A 69 8.29 14.88 -32.90
C GLN A 69 8.52 15.77 -34.12
N PHE A 70 8.24 15.24 -35.31
CA PHE A 70 8.31 15.98 -36.57
C PHE A 70 6.94 16.00 -37.24
N SER A 71 6.52 17.18 -37.70
CA SER A 71 5.26 17.31 -38.44
C SER A 71 5.36 16.53 -39.76
N THR A 72 4.28 15.83 -40.11
CA THR A 72 4.20 15.05 -41.35
C THR A 72 4.18 16.01 -42.55
N PRO A 73 5.14 15.92 -43.49
CA PRO A 73 5.12 16.71 -44.73
C PRO A 73 3.82 16.49 -45.52
N ALA A 74 3.28 17.57 -46.12
CA ALA A 74 2.03 17.51 -46.88
C ALA A 74 1.98 16.41 -47.98
N PRO A 75 3.07 16.11 -48.72
CA PRO A 75 3.10 14.99 -49.67
C PRO A 75 2.88 13.63 -49.02
N ILE A 76 3.48 13.40 -47.84
CA ILE A 76 3.32 12.13 -47.10
C ILE A 76 1.92 12.04 -46.50
N GLY A 77 1.38 13.17 -46.01
CA GLY A 77 -0.01 13.23 -45.55
C GLY A 77 -1.01 12.87 -46.65
N PHE A 78 -0.75 13.29 -47.89
CA PHE A 78 -1.56 12.90 -49.05
C PHE A 78 -1.48 11.39 -49.33
N LEU A 79 -0.28 10.80 -49.29
CA LEU A 79 -0.09 9.36 -49.47
C LEU A 79 -0.81 8.56 -48.38
N ALA A 80 -0.71 8.97 -47.12
CA ALA A 80 -1.39 8.31 -46.00
C ALA A 80 -2.92 8.37 -46.13
N ALA A 81 -3.47 9.54 -46.46
CA ALA A 81 -4.91 9.69 -46.70
C ALA A 81 -5.40 8.88 -47.91
N LYS A 82 -4.59 8.80 -48.97
CA LYS A 82 -4.91 8.01 -50.16
C LYS A 82 -4.83 6.51 -49.87
N ALA A 83 -3.81 6.05 -49.15
CA ALA A 83 -3.70 4.66 -48.71
C ALA A 83 -4.89 4.25 -47.83
N ALA A 84 -5.34 5.13 -46.93
CA ALA A 84 -6.52 4.90 -46.10
C ALA A 84 -7.86 4.95 -46.86
N ALA A 85 -7.85 5.35 -48.15
CA ALA A 85 -9.03 5.48 -49.00
C ALA A 85 -10.16 6.32 -48.38
N ILE A 86 -9.80 7.48 -47.81
CA ILE A 86 -10.73 8.34 -47.07
C ILE A 86 -11.84 8.89 -47.97
N THR A 87 -13.07 8.86 -47.47
CA THR A 87 -14.28 9.38 -48.11
C THR A 87 -15.00 10.39 -47.21
N ALA A 88 -16.00 11.09 -47.77
CA ALA A 88 -16.86 12.00 -47.00
C ALA A 88 -17.72 11.31 -45.92
N HIS A 89 -17.81 9.97 -45.96
CA HIS A 89 -18.55 9.20 -44.96
C HIS A 89 -17.71 8.83 -43.74
N ASP A 90 -16.39 9.06 -43.79
CA ASP A 90 -15.49 8.65 -42.73
C ASP A 90 -15.47 9.62 -41.54
N ILE A 91 -15.24 9.03 -40.37
CA ILE A 91 -14.84 9.73 -39.16
C ILE A 91 -13.35 9.44 -38.97
N VAL A 92 -12.52 10.46 -39.19
CA VAL A 92 -11.06 10.34 -39.17
C VAL A 92 -10.53 10.85 -37.85
N LEU A 93 -9.83 9.98 -37.12
CA LEU A 93 -9.08 10.33 -35.92
C LEU A 93 -7.60 10.56 -36.25
N GLU A 94 -7.07 11.70 -35.82
CA GLU A 94 -5.63 11.96 -35.76
C GLU A 94 -5.21 12.14 -34.29
N PRO A 95 -4.67 11.09 -33.63
CA PRO A 95 -4.33 11.12 -32.20
C PRO A 95 -3.17 12.05 -31.83
N SER A 96 -2.39 12.50 -32.81
CA SER A 96 -1.21 13.35 -32.64
C SER A 96 -1.16 14.38 -33.77
N ALA A 97 -2.17 15.25 -33.77
CA ALA A 97 -2.56 16.06 -34.91
C ALA A 97 -1.57 17.16 -35.32
N GLY A 98 -0.68 17.55 -34.42
CA GLY A 98 0.29 18.60 -34.66
C GLY A 98 -0.40 19.89 -35.09
N THR A 99 0.01 20.42 -36.24
CA THR A 99 -0.60 21.60 -36.89
C THR A 99 -1.72 21.24 -37.87
N GLY A 100 -1.96 19.94 -38.10
CA GLY A 100 -3.05 19.42 -38.95
C GLY A 100 -2.68 19.19 -40.42
N LEU A 101 -1.39 19.06 -40.73
CA LEU A 101 -0.91 18.76 -42.10
C LEU A 101 -1.33 17.37 -42.62
N LEU A 102 -1.65 16.43 -41.73
CA LEU A 102 -2.19 15.13 -42.10
C LEU A 102 -3.74 15.21 -42.16
N ALA A 103 -4.37 15.81 -41.15
CA ALA A 103 -5.81 16.10 -41.10
C ALA A 103 -6.37 16.86 -42.32
N VAL A 104 -5.59 17.77 -42.91
CA VAL A 104 -6.07 18.58 -44.05
C VAL A 104 -6.51 17.72 -45.25
N HIS A 105 -5.87 16.56 -45.46
CA HIS A 105 -6.24 15.67 -46.57
C HIS A 105 -7.55 14.93 -46.29
N ALA A 106 -7.82 14.59 -45.03
CA ALA A 106 -9.12 14.07 -44.61
C ALA A 106 -10.22 15.14 -44.74
N HIS A 107 -9.91 16.41 -44.40
CA HIS A 107 -10.83 17.53 -44.63
C HIS A 107 -11.17 17.72 -46.10
N LEU A 108 -10.17 17.67 -46.99
CA LEU A 108 -10.35 17.80 -48.44
C LEU A 108 -11.17 16.65 -49.05
N ALA A 109 -11.19 15.48 -48.40
CA ALA A 109 -12.05 14.35 -48.76
C ALA A 109 -13.49 14.49 -48.22
N GLY A 110 -13.79 15.54 -47.44
CA GLY A 110 -15.10 15.79 -46.83
C GLY A 110 -15.36 14.99 -45.55
N ALA A 111 -14.34 14.36 -44.96
CA ALA A 111 -14.50 13.53 -43.77
C ALA A 111 -14.71 14.35 -42.49
N ARG A 112 -15.34 13.74 -41.49
CA ARG A 112 -15.50 14.33 -40.15
C ARG A 112 -14.22 14.13 -39.35
N LEU A 113 -13.74 15.18 -38.68
CA LEU A 113 -12.44 15.15 -38.00
C LEU A 113 -12.57 15.04 -36.48
N LEU A 114 -11.83 14.09 -35.91
CA LEU A 114 -11.48 13.99 -34.49
C LEU A 114 -9.98 14.26 -34.38
N LEU A 115 -9.60 15.38 -33.78
CA LEU A 115 -8.22 15.84 -33.73
C LEU A 115 -7.74 15.91 -32.28
N ASN A 116 -6.59 15.33 -32.00
CA ASN A 116 -6.01 15.34 -30.66
C ASN A 116 -4.56 15.83 -30.71
N ASP A 117 -4.20 16.80 -29.88
CA ASP A 117 -2.80 17.14 -29.64
C ASP A 117 -2.62 17.56 -28.18
N ILE A 118 -1.53 17.10 -27.57
CA ILE A 118 -1.21 17.36 -26.16
C ILE A 118 -0.65 18.78 -25.95
N ASP A 119 -0.09 19.39 -26.99
CA ASP A 119 0.50 20.72 -26.92
C ASP A 119 -0.58 21.80 -27.10
N ALA A 120 -0.75 22.62 -26.07
CA ALA A 120 -1.79 23.64 -26.02
C ALA A 120 -1.62 24.75 -27.09
N TRP A 121 -0.41 24.99 -27.60
CA TRP A 121 -0.20 25.92 -28.71
C TRP A 121 -0.73 25.33 -30.01
N ARG A 122 -0.34 24.10 -30.34
CA ARG A 122 -0.81 23.38 -31.52
C ARG A 122 -2.32 23.14 -31.51
N THR A 123 -2.92 22.82 -30.35
CA THR A 123 -4.39 22.74 -30.24
C THR A 123 -5.08 24.06 -30.63
N ARG A 124 -4.48 25.22 -30.30
CA ARG A 124 -5.02 26.53 -30.72
C ARG A 124 -4.94 26.72 -32.24
N LEU A 125 -3.84 26.29 -32.87
CA LEU A 125 -3.68 26.32 -34.33
C LEU A 125 -4.70 25.40 -35.02
N LEU A 126 -4.88 24.17 -34.51
CA LEU A 126 -5.87 23.22 -35.00
C LEU A 126 -7.29 23.76 -34.90
N ARG A 127 -7.64 24.43 -33.79
CA ARG A 127 -8.95 25.08 -33.62
C ARG A 127 -9.21 26.17 -34.64
N HIS A 128 -8.17 26.91 -35.02
CA HIS A 128 -8.27 27.92 -36.07
C HIS A 128 -8.40 27.27 -37.46
N ALA A 129 -7.61 26.24 -37.74
CA ALA A 129 -7.62 25.54 -39.02
C ALA A 129 -8.92 24.74 -39.26
N PHE A 130 -9.48 24.11 -38.22
CA PHE A 130 -10.61 23.19 -38.30
C PHE A 130 -11.65 23.52 -37.23
N PRO A 131 -12.40 24.64 -37.37
CA PRO A 131 -13.38 25.07 -36.38
C PRO A 131 -14.54 24.06 -36.20
N GLU A 132 -14.81 23.25 -37.22
CA GLU A 132 -15.84 22.20 -37.20
C GLU A 132 -15.32 20.85 -36.68
N GLY A 133 -14.00 20.69 -36.52
CA GLY A 133 -13.39 19.47 -35.99
C GLY A 133 -13.56 19.35 -34.49
N ARG A 134 -13.78 18.13 -33.99
CA ARG A 134 -13.78 17.88 -32.54
C ARG A 134 -12.35 17.79 -32.03
N LEU A 135 -12.01 18.58 -31.02
CA LEU A 135 -10.66 18.70 -30.48
C LEU A 135 -10.57 18.14 -29.06
N SER A 136 -9.53 17.34 -28.80
CA SER A 136 -9.13 16.89 -27.48
C SER A 136 -7.65 17.14 -27.20
N THR A 137 -7.25 17.07 -25.93
CA THR A 137 -5.87 17.31 -25.48
C THR A 137 -5.35 16.18 -24.59
N HIS A 138 -5.68 14.94 -24.96
CA HIS A 138 -5.29 13.74 -24.24
C HIS A 138 -3.89 13.28 -24.68
N ASP A 139 -3.20 12.52 -23.83
CA ASP A 139 -2.04 11.74 -24.29
C ASP A 139 -2.53 10.71 -25.32
N GLY A 140 -1.87 10.67 -26.50
CA GLY A 140 -2.22 9.75 -27.58
C GLY A 140 -2.02 8.28 -27.22
N GLU A 141 -1.18 7.95 -26.24
CA GLU A 141 -1.09 6.60 -25.65
C GLU A 141 -2.40 6.19 -24.97
N LEU A 142 -3.17 7.16 -24.48
CA LEU A 142 -4.39 6.97 -23.69
C LEU A 142 -5.66 7.30 -24.49
N ILE A 143 -5.56 7.42 -25.82
CA ILE A 143 -6.68 7.91 -26.63
C ILE A 143 -7.92 7.00 -26.52
N ASP A 144 -7.71 5.68 -26.41
CA ASP A 144 -8.81 4.74 -26.21
C ASP A 144 -9.49 4.86 -24.84
N ASP A 145 -8.77 5.26 -23.80
CA ASP A 145 -9.38 5.38 -22.46
C ASP A 145 -10.06 6.75 -22.28
N MET A 146 -9.48 7.79 -22.88
CA MET A 146 -9.81 9.18 -22.56
C MET A 146 -10.78 9.83 -23.55
N LEU A 147 -10.79 9.40 -24.81
CA LEU A 147 -11.72 9.94 -25.80
C LEU A 147 -13.15 9.50 -25.47
N ASP A 148 -14.13 10.39 -25.66
CA ASP A 148 -15.54 10.08 -25.41
C ASP A 148 -15.93 8.74 -26.08
N PRO A 149 -16.46 7.75 -25.34
CA PRO A 149 -16.81 6.44 -25.89
C PRO A 149 -17.80 6.47 -27.07
N GLN A 150 -18.55 7.56 -27.25
CA GLN A 150 -19.44 7.73 -28.41
C GLN A 150 -18.69 8.07 -29.70
N LEU A 151 -17.42 8.48 -29.60
CA LEU A 151 -16.58 8.83 -30.74
C LEU A 151 -15.78 7.61 -31.19
N VAL A 152 -16.29 6.92 -32.21
CA VAL A 152 -15.66 5.73 -32.81
C VAL A 152 -15.23 6.07 -34.25
N PRO A 153 -13.94 6.25 -34.54
CA PRO A 153 -13.45 6.56 -35.88
C PRO A 153 -13.53 5.34 -36.81
N SER A 154 -13.83 5.57 -38.09
CA SER A 154 -13.70 4.57 -39.16
C SER A 154 -12.30 4.54 -39.77
N VAL A 155 -11.55 5.64 -39.63
CA VAL A 155 -10.18 5.77 -40.10
C VAL A 155 -9.30 6.43 -39.04
N VAL A 156 -8.09 5.93 -38.87
CA VAL A 156 -7.02 6.59 -38.11
C VAL A 156 -5.90 7.00 -39.06
N LEU A 157 -5.47 8.26 -38.96
CA LEU A 157 -4.21 8.72 -39.52
C LEU A 157 -3.23 8.96 -38.36
N LEU A 158 -2.09 8.26 -38.34
CA LEU A 158 -1.21 8.24 -37.18
C LEU A 158 0.25 8.49 -37.55
N ASN A 159 0.84 9.53 -36.96
CA ASN A 159 2.28 9.75 -36.90
C ASN A 159 2.65 9.96 -35.42
N PRO A 160 2.93 8.88 -34.67
CA PRO A 160 3.13 8.96 -33.22
C PRO A 160 4.55 9.44 -32.88
N PRO A 161 4.82 9.89 -31.64
CA PRO A 161 6.18 10.16 -31.20
C PRO A 161 7.03 8.88 -31.22
N PHE A 162 8.30 8.98 -31.65
CA PHE A 162 9.14 7.79 -31.87
C PHE A 162 9.93 7.31 -30.65
N SER A 163 10.08 8.13 -29.59
CA SER A 163 11.07 7.84 -28.54
C SER A 163 10.65 8.13 -27.09
N ARG A 164 9.47 8.73 -26.83
CA ARG A 164 8.94 9.00 -25.48
C ARG A 164 7.41 9.16 -25.48
N SER A 165 6.77 8.71 -24.40
CA SER A 165 5.38 9.03 -24.00
C SER A 165 5.38 9.93 -22.76
N GLN A 166 4.27 10.61 -22.46
CA GLN A 166 4.19 11.46 -21.27
C GLN A 166 4.34 10.61 -19.98
N GLY A 167 5.15 11.07 -19.02
CA GLY A 167 5.40 10.34 -17.76
C GLY A 167 6.40 9.18 -17.84
N ARG A 168 7.00 8.91 -19.02
CA ARG A 168 8.07 7.91 -19.19
C ARG A 168 9.35 8.59 -19.70
N ALA A 169 10.52 8.07 -19.34
CA ALA A 169 11.81 8.49 -19.91
C ALA A 169 11.92 8.01 -21.39
N ARG A 170 13.15 7.85 -21.94
CA ARG A 170 13.33 7.23 -23.28
C ARG A 170 12.58 5.89 -23.32
N ASP A 171 11.53 5.81 -24.13
CA ASP A 171 10.67 4.65 -24.29
C ASP A 171 10.73 4.20 -25.75
N ARG A 172 11.41 3.07 -25.98
CA ARG A 172 11.55 2.49 -27.33
C ARG A 172 10.21 2.05 -27.93
N HIS A 173 9.17 1.92 -27.10
CA HIS A 173 7.85 1.40 -27.46
C HIS A 173 6.78 2.50 -27.64
N ALA A 174 7.14 3.78 -27.51
CA ALA A 174 6.19 4.90 -27.54
C ALA A 174 5.27 4.86 -28.78
N ALA A 175 5.85 4.68 -29.96
CA ALA A 175 5.10 4.61 -31.22
C ALA A 175 4.10 3.42 -31.25
N LEU A 176 4.50 2.26 -30.74
CA LEU A 176 3.68 1.05 -30.70
C LEU A 176 2.53 1.15 -29.68
N ARG A 177 2.73 1.87 -28.56
CA ARG A 177 1.66 2.12 -27.58
C ARG A 177 0.58 3.04 -28.13
N HIS A 178 0.97 4.13 -28.79
CA HIS A 178 0.04 5.03 -29.48
C HIS A 178 -0.73 4.27 -30.58
N LEU A 179 -0.04 3.43 -31.34
CA LEU A 179 -0.66 2.57 -32.36
C LEU A 179 -1.69 1.61 -31.74
N ARG A 180 -1.32 0.91 -30.65
CA ARG A 180 -2.25 0.01 -29.95
C ARG A 180 -3.52 0.73 -29.49
N SER A 181 -3.35 1.88 -28.83
CA SER A 181 -4.47 2.70 -28.35
C SER A 181 -5.38 3.15 -29.50
N ALA A 182 -4.80 3.61 -30.60
CA ALA A 182 -5.58 4.02 -31.76
C ALA A 182 -6.33 2.85 -32.44
N LEU A 183 -5.72 1.66 -32.52
CA LEU A 183 -6.36 0.45 -33.08
C LEU A 183 -7.47 -0.10 -32.17
N LEU A 184 -7.33 0.00 -30.85
CA LEU A 184 -8.41 -0.36 -29.92
C LEU A 184 -9.63 0.54 -30.15
N ARG A 185 -9.42 1.83 -30.33
CA ARG A 185 -10.47 2.82 -30.59
C ARG A 185 -11.11 2.72 -31.98
N LEU A 186 -10.38 2.23 -32.98
CA LEU A 186 -10.86 2.09 -34.36
C LEU A 186 -12.09 1.16 -34.45
N ALA A 187 -13.08 1.55 -35.25
CA ALA A 187 -14.25 0.71 -35.53
C ALA A 187 -13.84 -0.64 -36.16
N PRO A 188 -14.59 -1.74 -35.92
CA PRO A 188 -14.44 -2.97 -36.69
C PRO A 188 -14.48 -2.71 -38.21
N GLY A 189 -13.57 -3.31 -38.97
CA GLY A 189 -13.41 -3.03 -40.40
C GLY A 189 -12.80 -1.66 -40.74
N GLY A 190 -12.41 -0.87 -39.74
CA GLY A 190 -11.76 0.43 -39.92
C GLY A 190 -10.33 0.30 -40.44
N ARG A 191 -9.78 1.42 -40.96
CA ARG A 191 -8.41 1.48 -41.52
C ARG A 191 -7.51 2.39 -40.68
N CYS A 192 -6.26 2.01 -40.48
CA CYS A 192 -5.26 2.86 -39.84
C CYS A 192 -4.05 3.00 -40.77
N ALA A 193 -3.80 4.22 -41.28
CA ALA A 193 -2.55 4.53 -41.95
C ALA A 193 -1.57 5.10 -40.92
N VAL A 194 -0.50 4.36 -40.63
CA VAL A 194 0.50 4.72 -39.62
C VAL A 194 1.86 4.97 -40.27
N ILE A 195 2.52 6.05 -39.84
CA ILE A 195 3.89 6.41 -40.21
C ILE A 195 4.79 6.07 -39.03
N LEU A 196 5.78 5.22 -39.25
CA LEU A 196 6.68 4.70 -38.21
C LEU A 196 8.13 4.84 -38.66
N PRO A 197 9.11 4.85 -37.73
CA PRO A 197 10.51 4.76 -38.10
C PRO A 197 10.80 3.36 -38.69
N ASP A 198 11.69 3.30 -39.67
CA ASP A 198 12.10 2.08 -40.41
C ASP A 198 12.64 0.95 -39.52
N ARG A 199 13.15 1.28 -38.33
CA ARG A 199 13.66 0.35 -37.31
C ARG A 199 12.60 -0.55 -36.65
N ILE A 200 11.31 -0.30 -36.86
CA ILE A 200 10.23 -1.14 -36.31
C ILE A 200 9.98 -2.29 -37.29
N GLU A 201 10.32 -3.51 -36.88
CA GLU A 201 10.13 -4.70 -37.69
C GLU A 201 8.74 -5.32 -37.43
N THR A 202 8.05 -5.73 -38.49
CA THR A 202 6.67 -6.26 -38.41
C THR A 202 6.59 -7.72 -37.95
N GLU A 203 7.73 -8.36 -37.72
CA GLU A 203 7.84 -9.73 -37.19
C GLU A 203 8.10 -9.72 -35.67
N ASP A 204 8.44 -8.58 -35.09
CA ASP A 204 8.75 -8.46 -33.66
C ASP A 204 7.51 -8.69 -32.78
N ALA A 205 7.72 -9.32 -31.62
CA ALA A 205 6.65 -9.60 -30.65
C ALA A 205 5.92 -8.32 -30.20
N ASP A 206 6.64 -7.20 -30.06
CA ASP A 206 6.07 -5.90 -29.69
C ASP A 206 5.13 -5.36 -30.79
N TRP A 207 5.47 -5.58 -32.07
CA TRP A 207 4.60 -5.23 -33.20
C TRP A 207 3.33 -6.10 -33.21
N LEU A 208 3.49 -7.41 -33.08
CA LEU A 208 2.37 -8.36 -33.05
C LEU A 208 1.41 -8.04 -31.89
N HIS A 209 1.95 -7.64 -30.73
CA HIS A 209 1.14 -7.20 -29.61
C HIS A 209 0.41 -5.88 -29.89
N ALA A 210 1.10 -4.88 -30.45
CA ALA A 210 0.50 -3.59 -30.78
C ALA A 210 -0.63 -3.69 -31.83
N THR A 211 -0.47 -4.59 -32.79
CA THR A 211 -1.38 -4.78 -33.93
C THR A 211 -2.37 -5.93 -33.74
N ALA A 212 -2.44 -6.56 -32.57
CA ALA A 212 -3.36 -7.66 -32.32
C ALA A 212 -4.82 -7.29 -32.67
N GLY A 213 -5.44 -8.02 -33.59
CA GLY A 213 -6.78 -7.74 -34.14
C GLY A 213 -6.79 -6.83 -35.39
N ALA A 214 -5.63 -6.46 -35.92
CA ALA A 214 -5.50 -5.72 -37.18
C ALA A 214 -4.43 -6.37 -38.07
N HIS A 215 -4.62 -6.26 -39.39
CA HIS A 215 -3.76 -6.88 -40.39
C HIS A 215 -3.23 -5.85 -41.38
N ALA A 216 -1.96 -5.97 -41.75
CA ALA A 216 -1.36 -5.11 -42.77
C ALA A 216 -1.97 -5.37 -44.15
N ARG A 217 -2.21 -4.30 -44.89
CA ARG A 217 -2.67 -4.27 -46.29
C ARG A 217 -1.66 -3.62 -47.22
N LEU A 218 -0.80 -2.76 -46.68
CA LEU A 218 0.27 -2.06 -47.37
C LEU A 218 1.47 -1.92 -46.44
N HIS A 219 2.68 -2.08 -46.96
CA HIS A 219 3.93 -1.78 -46.26
C HIS A 219 4.94 -1.15 -47.21
N LEU A 220 5.14 0.17 -47.09
CA LEU A 220 6.07 0.93 -47.93
C LEU A 220 7.18 1.55 -47.10
N ASP A 221 8.44 1.37 -47.50
CA ASP A 221 9.51 2.26 -47.05
C ASP A 221 9.51 3.51 -47.92
N LEU A 222 9.48 4.68 -47.29
CA LEU A 222 9.51 5.97 -48.00
C LEU A 222 10.96 6.41 -48.26
N PRO A 223 11.20 7.32 -49.22
CA PRO A 223 12.53 7.85 -49.50
C PRO A 223 13.17 8.45 -48.23
N PRO A 224 14.48 8.25 -47.99
CA PRO A 224 15.15 8.66 -46.76
C PRO A 224 15.19 10.19 -46.55
N ASP A 225 15.05 10.96 -47.62
CA ASP A 225 15.01 12.43 -47.61
C ASP A 225 13.59 13.01 -47.50
N ALA A 226 12.55 12.17 -47.37
CA ALA A 226 11.15 12.61 -47.38
C ALA A 226 10.81 13.60 -46.25
N TYR A 227 11.54 13.57 -45.13
CA TYR A 227 11.40 14.49 -44.01
C TYR A 227 12.48 15.60 -43.96
N ALA A 228 13.38 15.68 -44.94
CA ALA A 228 14.55 16.57 -44.88
C ALA A 228 14.18 18.05 -44.65
N LYS A 229 13.11 18.54 -45.31
CA LYS A 229 12.61 19.91 -45.14
C LYS A 229 12.04 20.16 -43.74
N HIS A 230 11.60 19.12 -43.05
CA HIS A 230 11.06 19.16 -41.68
C HIS A 230 12.14 18.85 -40.62
N GLY A 231 13.41 18.85 -41.02
CA GLY A 231 14.54 18.89 -40.11
C GLY A 231 15.02 17.53 -39.60
N THR A 232 14.63 16.42 -40.24
CA THR A 232 15.13 15.07 -39.91
C THR A 232 15.43 14.24 -41.16
N GLY A 233 16.46 13.41 -41.07
CA GLY A 233 16.81 12.37 -42.05
C GLY A 233 16.44 10.97 -41.57
N GLN A 234 15.59 10.86 -40.56
CA GLN A 234 15.08 9.58 -40.08
C GLN A 234 14.27 8.93 -41.20
N ALA A 235 14.71 7.76 -41.66
CA ALA A 235 13.95 6.94 -42.58
C ALA A 235 12.66 6.46 -41.91
N VAL A 236 11.58 6.46 -42.68
CA VAL A 236 10.23 6.14 -42.21
C VAL A 236 9.54 5.18 -43.18
N GLN A 237 8.58 4.45 -42.65
CA GLN A 237 7.71 3.53 -43.35
C GLN A 237 6.26 3.95 -43.19
N LEU A 238 5.45 3.72 -44.23
CA LEU A 238 4.00 3.90 -44.23
C LEU A 238 3.33 2.52 -44.28
N ILE A 239 2.53 2.21 -43.26
CA ILE A 239 1.84 0.93 -43.14
C ILE A 239 0.33 1.21 -43.08
N LEU A 240 -0.44 0.48 -43.88
CA LEU A 240 -1.90 0.48 -43.81
C LEU A 240 -2.36 -0.78 -43.08
N LEU A 241 -3.10 -0.61 -41.98
CA LEU A 241 -3.68 -1.68 -41.19
C LEU A 241 -5.20 -1.67 -41.33
N GLU A 242 -5.82 -2.85 -41.37
CA GLU A 242 -7.26 -3.06 -41.39
C GLU A 242 -7.68 -3.86 -40.14
N LYS A 243 -8.62 -3.33 -39.34
CA LYS A 243 -9.11 -4.00 -38.14
C LYS A 243 -10.09 -5.12 -38.51
N ASP A 244 -9.88 -6.31 -37.97
CA ASP A 244 -10.67 -7.53 -38.25
C ASP A 244 -10.69 -7.94 -39.75
N GLY A 245 -9.74 -7.45 -40.55
CA GLY A 245 -9.61 -7.78 -41.97
C GLY A 245 -9.06 -9.20 -42.22
N ALA A 246 -9.17 -9.69 -43.46
CA ALA A 246 -8.57 -10.97 -43.83
C ALA A 246 -7.04 -10.91 -43.74
N GLY A 247 -6.44 -11.78 -42.92
CA GLY A 247 -4.99 -11.84 -42.73
C GLY A 247 -4.25 -12.36 -43.97
N GLY A 248 -3.21 -11.63 -44.38
CA GLY A 248 -2.27 -12.05 -45.43
C GLY A 248 -0.91 -11.40 -45.22
N SER A 249 0.16 -12.05 -45.69
CA SER A 249 1.52 -11.46 -45.67
C SER A 249 1.61 -10.39 -46.75
N VAL A 250 1.94 -9.16 -46.34
CA VAL A 250 2.16 -8.03 -47.26
C VAL A 250 3.66 -7.81 -47.41
N PRO A 251 4.22 -7.90 -48.62
CA PRO A 251 5.64 -7.67 -48.82
C PRO A 251 6.00 -6.21 -48.53
N ARG A 252 7.11 -6.00 -47.81
CA ARG A 252 7.73 -4.68 -47.62
C ARG A 252 8.30 -4.19 -48.96
N GLN A 253 7.77 -3.06 -49.46
CA GLN A 253 8.20 -2.48 -50.72
C GLN A 253 8.97 -1.17 -50.51
N THR A 254 10.23 -1.15 -50.91
CA THR A 254 11.07 0.05 -50.80
C THR A 254 10.84 1.01 -51.97
N CYS A 255 10.43 2.24 -51.67
CA CYS A 255 10.14 3.27 -52.68
C CYS A 255 11.27 4.29 -52.76
N THR A 256 11.90 4.44 -53.92
CA THR A 256 12.98 5.43 -54.14
C THR A 256 12.47 6.86 -54.36
N THR A 257 11.18 7.02 -54.69
CA THR A 257 10.52 8.32 -54.82
C THR A 257 9.11 8.28 -54.23
N LEU A 258 8.56 9.44 -53.86
CA LEU A 258 7.15 9.52 -53.44
C LEU A 258 6.17 9.14 -54.56
N GLY A 259 6.57 9.31 -55.83
CA GLY A 259 5.78 8.83 -56.98
C GLY A 259 5.71 7.30 -57.06
N ALA A 260 6.80 6.60 -56.73
CA ALA A 260 6.80 5.14 -56.62
C ALA A 260 5.88 4.64 -55.49
N ALA A 261 5.87 5.35 -54.35
CA ALA A 261 4.94 5.05 -53.26
C ALA A 261 3.47 5.28 -53.68
N LEU A 262 3.18 6.33 -54.43
CA LEU A 262 1.86 6.59 -54.99
C LEU A 262 1.40 5.47 -55.94
N ALA A 263 2.29 5.03 -56.84
CA ALA A 263 2.00 3.93 -57.75
C ALA A 263 1.71 2.61 -57.02
N ALA A 264 2.44 2.32 -55.93
CA ALA A 264 2.18 1.17 -55.09
C ALA A 264 0.81 1.25 -54.38
N ILE A 265 0.42 2.45 -53.92
CA ILE A 265 -0.91 2.68 -53.33
C ILE A 265 -2.01 2.49 -54.38
N ASP A 266 -1.83 3.01 -55.60
CA ASP A 266 -2.81 2.89 -56.69
C ASP A 266 -2.97 1.45 -57.21
N ALA A 267 -1.95 0.61 -57.03
CA ALA A 267 -2.02 -0.81 -57.38
C ALA A 267 -2.83 -1.65 -56.37
N MET A 268 -3.21 -1.09 -55.21
CA MET A 268 -4.01 -1.80 -54.22
C MET A 268 -5.51 -1.76 -54.53
N ALA A 269 -6.22 -2.86 -54.24
CA ALA A 269 -7.68 -2.87 -54.27
C ALA A 269 -8.26 -2.03 -53.11
N THR A 270 -9.22 -1.15 -53.42
CA THR A 270 -9.86 -0.24 -52.46
C THR A 270 -10.62 -1.00 -51.36
N PRO A 271 -10.38 -0.73 -50.06
CA PRO A 271 -11.10 -1.40 -48.96
C PRO A 271 -12.59 -1.00 -48.90
N CYS A 272 -13.49 -1.99 -48.75
CA CYS A 272 -14.94 -1.77 -48.69
C CYS A 272 -15.36 -1.09 -47.36
N ALA A 273 -16.12 0.01 -47.39
CA ALA A 273 -16.49 0.78 -46.18
C ALA A 273 -17.46 -0.01 -45.24
N PRO A 274 -17.31 0.07 -43.90
CA PRO A 274 -18.19 -0.62 -42.96
C PRO A 274 -19.42 0.23 -42.57
N GLN A 275 -20.54 -0.43 -42.27
CA GLN A 275 -21.78 0.21 -41.81
C GLN A 275 -21.80 0.38 -40.27
N PRO A 276 -22.27 1.51 -39.72
CA PRO A 276 -22.31 1.75 -38.27
C PRO A 276 -23.52 1.09 -37.57
N GLN A 277 -23.30 0.50 -36.38
CA GLN A 277 -24.36 0.08 -35.45
C GLN A 277 -24.27 0.84 -34.11
N PRO A 278 -25.40 1.24 -33.49
CA PRO A 278 -25.41 2.02 -32.25
C PRO A 278 -25.38 1.14 -30.98
N ILE A 279 -24.60 1.56 -29.97
CA ILE A 279 -24.59 0.97 -28.62
C ILE A 279 -25.19 2.00 -27.63
N SER A 280 -26.10 1.54 -26.78
CA SER A 280 -26.82 2.33 -25.77
C SER A 280 -26.14 2.29 -24.38
N ARG A 281 -26.35 3.34 -23.58
CA ARG A 281 -25.97 3.44 -22.15
C ARG A 281 -27.05 4.17 -21.34
N PRO A 282 -27.13 3.92 -20.03
CA PRO A 282 -27.44 4.98 -19.05
C PRO A 282 -26.41 4.97 -17.89
N SER A 283 -25.69 6.05 -17.55
CA SER A 283 -26.02 7.36 -16.92
C SER A 283 -26.27 7.30 -15.40
N GLY A 284 -25.27 7.73 -14.62
CA GLY A 284 -25.37 8.02 -13.18
C GLY A 284 -25.57 9.52 -12.91
N LEU A 285 -26.20 9.83 -11.78
CA LEU A 285 -26.46 11.20 -11.32
C LEU A 285 -26.13 11.33 -9.83
N PHE A 286 -25.20 12.24 -9.49
CA PHE A 286 -24.97 12.75 -8.14
C PHE A 286 -25.58 14.14 -7.99
N ARG A 287 -26.12 14.46 -6.80
CA ARG A 287 -26.18 15.85 -6.27
C ARG A 287 -26.52 15.91 -4.77
N GLY A 288 -25.78 16.72 -4.01
CA GLY A 288 -26.38 17.66 -3.05
C GLY A 288 -26.16 17.51 -1.53
N LEU A 289 -25.06 18.10 -1.02
CA LEU A 289 -24.97 19.12 0.06
C LEU A 289 -25.41 18.89 1.54
N THR A 290 -24.47 19.31 2.41
CA THR A 290 -24.56 20.02 3.72
C THR A 290 -24.37 19.26 5.04
N ARG A 291 -23.61 19.92 5.92
CA ARG A 291 -22.97 19.43 7.16
C ARG A 291 -23.65 20.10 8.36
N ARG A 292 -23.97 19.34 9.41
CA ARG A 292 -24.38 19.85 10.74
C ARG A 292 -23.69 19.09 11.88
N THR A 293 -23.29 19.84 12.89
CA THR A 293 -22.56 19.44 14.11
C THR A 293 -23.48 18.89 15.21
N ARG A 294 -22.93 18.05 16.10
CA ARG A 294 -23.59 17.50 17.31
C ARG A 294 -22.94 18.02 18.61
N PRO A 295 -23.68 18.05 19.74
CA PRO A 295 -23.29 18.77 20.96
C PRO A 295 -22.42 17.94 21.92
N VAL A 296 -21.73 18.64 22.81
CA VAL A 296 -20.85 18.12 23.87
C VAL A 296 -21.62 18.04 25.20
N CYS A 297 -21.51 16.91 25.91
CA CYS A 297 -21.99 16.75 27.29
C CYS A 297 -20.92 17.13 28.32
N SER A 298 -21.35 17.75 29.41
CA SER A 298 -20.57 18.32 30.51
C SER A 298 -19.98 17.28 31.47
N ARG A 299 -18.74 17.51 31.93
CA ARG A 299 -18.04 16.75 32.98
C ARG A 299 -18.55 17.11 34.39
N ALA A 300 -18.77 16.10 35.22
CA ALA A 300 -18.77 16.25 36.68
C ALA A 300 -17.34 16.07 37.22
N ALA A 301 -16.96 16.89 38.20
CA ALA A 301 -15.66 16.84 38.85
C ALA A 301 -15.58 15.66 39.83
N VAL A 302 -14.53 14.84 39.72
CA VAL A 302 -14.23 13.73 40.64
C VAL A 302 -13.31 14.24 41.75
N THR A 303 -13.69 14.01 43.00
CA THR A 303 -12.91 14.24 44.21
C THR A 303 -11.64 13.37 44.21
N LEU A 304 -10.50 13.94 44.63
CA LEU A 304 -9.24 13.20 44.72
C LEU A 304 -9.37 12.03 45.71
N PRO A 305 -9.08 10.78 45.31
CA PRO A 305 -9.16 9.64 46.21
C PRO A 305 -8.00 9.65 47.22
N THR A 306 -8.27 9.26 48.46
CA THR A 306 -7.25 9.00 49.49
C THR A 306 -6.31 7.89 48.99
N THR A 307 -5.00 8.17 48.92
CA THR A 307 -3.98 7.21 48.49
C THR A 307 -3.27 6.57 49.69
N ARG A 308 -2.85 5.31 49.54
CA ARG A 308 -2.05 4.59 50.54
C ARG A 308 -0.98 3.73 49.88
N ALA A 309 0.15 3.54 50.56
CA ALA A 309 1.18 2.58 50.13
C ALA A 309 0.68 1.15 50.35
N VAL A 310 1.02 0.24 49.44
CA VAL A 310 0.70 -1.19 49.57
C VAL A 310 1.59 -1.79 50.66
N ALA A 311 1.01 -2.10 51.82
CA ALA A 311 1.72 -2.70 52.94
C ALA A 311 1.88 -4.22 52.74
N TYR A 312 3.09 -4.73 52.96
CA TYR A 312 3.38 -6.16 52.88
C TYR A 312 4.51 -6.57 53.84
N HIS A 313 4.50 -7.83 54.26
CA HIS A 313 5.60 -8.44 55.00
C HIS A 313 6.54 -9.20 54.06
N ARG A 314 7.84 -9.00 54.24
CA ARG A 314 8.88 -9.70 53.49
C ARG A 314 9.23 -11.01 54.19
N LEU A 315 9.28 -12.10 53.44
CA LEU A 315 9.64 -13.42 53.95
C LEU A 315 11.15 -13.69 53.75
N ASP A 316 11.86 -13.94 54.85
CA ASP A 316 13.29 -14.26 54.83
C ASP A 316 13.59 -15.59 54.11
N ALA A 317 12.73 -16.59 54.34
CA ALA A 317 12.69 -17.83 53.56
C ALA A 317 11.53 -17.79 52.57
N PRO A 318 11.70 -18.27 51.31
CA PRO A 318 10.57 -18.40 50.39
C PRO A 318 9.46 -19.26 51.00
N ALA A 319 8.20 -18.87 50.77
CA ALA A 319 7.07 -19.73 51.06
C ALA A 319 7.26 -21.08 50.33
N PRO A 320 6.86 -22.23 50.92
CA PRO A 320 7.01 -23.53 50.28
C PRO A 320 6.30 -23.55 48.91
N ALA A 321 6.65 -24.44 48.00
CA ALA A 321 5.88 -24.62 46.77
C ALA A 321 4.58 -25.42 47.05
N GLY A 322 3.55 -25.25 46.20
CA GLY A 322 2.40 -26.16 46.19
C GLY A 322 2.75 -27.53 45.58
N GLU A 323 1.83 -28.49 45.67
CA GLU A 323 2.01 -29.80 45.03
C GLU A 323 1.98 -29.67 43.50
N PRO A 324 2.95 -30.26 42.77
CA PRO A 324 3.00 -30.20 41.31
C PRO A 324 1.85 -30.96 40.66
N GLN A 325 1.27 -30.37 39.62
CA GLN A 325 0.28 -31.00 38.74
C GLN A 325 0.83 -31.03 37.31
N GLY A 326 1.25 -32.22 36.85
CA GLY A 326 1.96 -32.35 35.57
C GLY A 326 3.25 -31.50 35.57
N ILE A 327 3.42 -30.62 34.58
CA ILE A 327 4.58 -29.73 34.45
C ILE A 327 4.43 -28.38 35.16
N TYR A 328 3.33 -28.18 35.90
CA TYR A 328 2.97 -26.91 36.52
C TYR A 328 2.93 -26.99 38.06
N LEU A 329 3.17 -25.86 38.71
CA LEU A 329 3.06 -25.64 40.15
C LEU A 329 1.99 -24.58 40.43
N PRO A 330 1.10 -24.76 41.42
CA PRO A 330 0.21 -23.71 41.89
C PRO A 330 1.00 -22.46 42.30
N TYR A 331 0.60 -21.31 41.77
CA TYR A 331 1.31 -20.06 41.98
C TYR A 331 0.81 -19.32 43.23
N ARG A 332 1.76 -18.74 43.96
CA ARG A 332 1.52 -17.73 45.00
C ARG A 332 2.75 -16.82 45.13
N PRO A 333 2.59 -15.57 45.62
CA PRO A 333 3.73 -14.75 45.98
C PRO A 333 4.66 -15.49 46.96
N SER A 334 5.92 -15.69 46.56
CA SER A 334 6.85 -16.54 47.32
C SER A 334 7.64 -15.78 48.39
N ARG A 335 7.77 -14.45 48.25
CA ARG A 335 8.57 -13.58 49.13
C ARG A 335 7.75 -12.52 49.86
N LEU A 336 6.48 -12.35 49.49
CA LEU A 336 5.65 -11.23 49.89
C LEU A 336 4.36 -11.77 50.49
N LEU A 337 4.03 -11.32 51.70
CA LEU A 337 2.72 -11.51 52.30
C LEU A 337 2.02 -10.15 52.34
N ILE A 338 1.11 -9.93 51.40
CA ILE A 338 0.43 -8.64 51.21
C ILE A 338 -0.85 -8.65 52.05
N ALA A 339 -0.93 -7.79 53.07
CA ALA A 339 -1.95 -7.90 54.13
C ALA A 339 -3.39 -7.75 53.62
N ASP A 340 -3.63 -6.84 52.67
CA ASP A 340 -4.96 -6.51 52.13
C ASP A 340 -5.22 -7.14 50.75
N ALA A 341 -4.39 -8.08 50.31
CA ALA A 341 -4.55 -8.68 48.99
C ALA A 341 -5.52 -9.86 49.01
N ARG A 342 -6.37 -9.93 47.99
CA ARG A 342 -7.20 -11.11 47.71
C ARG A 342 -6.46 -12.03 46.74
N GLU A 343 -6.70 -13.33 46.86
CA GLU A 343 -6.22 -14.31 45.87
C GLU A 343 -6.76 -13.97 44.48
N HIS A 344 -6.00 -14.34 43.45
CA HIS A 344 -6.45 -14.18 42.08
C HIS A 344 -7.75 -14.98 41.83
N PRO A 345 -8.78 -14.41 41.16
CA PRO A 345 -10.10 -15.04 41.02
C PRO A 345 -10.09 -16.36 40.23
N SER A 346 -9.01 -16.62 39.48
CA SER A 346 -8.76 -17.88 38.81
C SER A 346 -7.43 -18.45 39.29
N ALA A 347 -7.38 -19.77 39.50
CA ALA A 347 -6.17 -20.45 39.95
C ALA A 347 -5.01 -20.20 38.97
N LEU A 348 -3.93 -19.63 39.48
CA LEU A 348 -2.71 -19.38 38.72
C LEU A 348 -1.71 -20.52 38.92
N VAL A 349 -0.93 -20.78 37.88
CA VAL A 349 0.19 -21.73 37.90
C VAL A 349 1.43 -21.11 37.28
N GLU A 350 2.60 -21.63 37.65
CA GLU A 350 3.85 -21.40 36.94
C GLU A 350 4.49 -22.74 36.53
N SER A 351 5.44 -22.73 35.59
CA SER A 351 6.15 -23.96 35.24
C SER A 351 7.04 -24.43 36.40
N GLN A 352 7.28 -25.74 36.50
CA GLN A 352 8.20 -26.29 37.50
C GLN A 352 9.60 -25.65 37.43
N ALA A 353 10.09 -25.35 36.22
CA ALA A 353 11.37 -24.67 36.02
C ALA A 353 11.40 -23.29 36.68
N MET A 354 10.33 -22.50 36.51
CA MET A 354 10.20 -21.18 37.15
C MET A 354 10.01 -21.29 38.66
N GLY A 355 9.21 -22.25 39.14
CA GLY A 355 8.99 -22.47 40.58
C GLY A 355 10.20 -23.01 41.34
N SER A 356 11.21 -23.55 40.65
CA SER A 356 12.46 -24.03 41.26
C SER A 356 13.35 -22.91 41.84
N ILE A 357 13.05 -21.65 41.51
CA ILE A 357 13.79 -20.48 41.97
C ILE A 357 12.83 -19.42 42.49
N ALA A 358 13.14 -18.87 43.66
CA ALA A 358 12.36 -17.78 44.24
C ALA A 358 12.86 -16.43 43.72
N ALA A 359 11.93 -15.48 43.58
CA ALA A 359 12.30 -14.08 43.35
C ALA A 359 13.06 -13.52 44.58
N PRO A 360 13.83 -12.42 44.42
CA PRO A 360 14.58 -11.85 45.53
C PRO A 360 13.67 -11.02 46.45
N PRO A 361 14.03 -10.80 47.72
CA PRO A 361 13.32 -9.84 48.56
C PRO A 361 13.49 -8.42 48.02
N VAL A 362 12.41 -7.64 47.97
CA VAL A 362 12.38 -6.25 47.49
C VAL A 362 11.62 -5.34 48.45
N ALA A 363 11.97 -4.05 48.47
CA ALA A 363 11.45 -3.06 49.42
C ALA A 363 10.60 -1.94 48.75
N TYR A 364 10.21 -2.12 47.48
CA TYR A 364 9.41 -1.12 46.78
C TYR A 364 7.94 -1.22 47.19
N GLU A 365 7.36 -0.11 47.64
CA GLU A 365 5.96 -0.02 48.06
C GLU A 365 5.14 0.81 47.06
N PRO A 366 4.34 0.19 46.17
CA PRO A 366 3.47 0.92 45.25
C PRO A 366 2.48 1.82 46.01
N VAL A 367 2.16 2.99 45.45
CA VAL A 367 1.15 3.90 45.99
C VAL A 367 -0.10 3.79 45.13
N LEU A 368 -1.22 3.43 45.74
CA LEU A 368 -2.50 3.23 45.05
C LEU A 368 -3.63 3.96 45.79
N PRO A 369 -4.75 4.29 45.11
CA PRO A 369 -5.98 4.70 45.79
C PRO A 369 -6.45 3.61 46.76
N ALA A 370 -6.85 3.98 47.99
CA ALA A 370 -7.19 3.04 49.05
C ALA A 370 -8.23 1.99 48.61
N ARG A 371 -9.24 2.44 47.85
CA ARG A 371 -10.31 1.59 47.29
C ARG A 371 -9.81 0.39 46.46
N ILE A 372 -8.66 0.52 45.78
CA ILE A 372 -8.12 -0.59 44.96
C ILE A 372 -7.80 -1.79 45.85
N LEU A 373 -7.28 -1.52 47.05
CA LEU A 373 -6.95 -2.53 48.03
C LEU A 373 -8.20 -2.96 48.82
N ASP A 374 -9.00 -2.01 49.29
CA ASP A 374 -10.20 -2.30 50.11
C ASP A 374 -11.23 -3.16 49.35
N ASP A 375 -11.48 -2.83 48.09
CA ASP A 375 -12.41 -3.56 47.23
C ASP A 375 -11.76 -4.81 46.59
N GLY A 376 -10.44 -4.97 46.73
CA GLY A 376 -9.67 -6.08 46.14
C GLY A 376 -9.67 -6.07 44.61
N LEU A 377 -9.52 -4.89 44.00
CA LEU A 377 -9.54 -4.73 42.54
C LEU A 377 -8.29 -5.28 41.83
N LEU A 378 -7.20 -5.45 42.58
CA LEU A 378 -5.99 -6.15 42.15
C LEU A 378 -5.74 -7.34 43.08
N SER A 379 -5.42 -8.49 42.51
CA SER A 379 -5.06 -9.68 43.30
C SER A 379 -3.64 -9.58 43.86
N ASP A 380 -3.31 -10.46 44.80
CA ASP A 380 -1.96 -10.68 45.34
C ASP A 380 -0.88 -10.81 44.26
N ALA A 381 -1.08 -11.66 43.26
CA ALA A 381 -0.18 -11.84 42.13
C ALA A 381 -0.05 -10.55 41.29
N GLN A 382 -1.15 -9.82 41.09
CA GLN A 382 -1.10 -8.56 40.34
C GLN A 382 -0.36 -7.47 41.12
N LEU A 383 -0.57 -7.37 42.43
CA LEU A 383 0.16 -6.46 43.32
C LEU A 383 1.66 -6.81 43.41
N GLU A 384 2.00 -8.10 43.44
CA GLU A 384 3.39 -8.56 43.36
C GLU A 384 4.10 -8.06 42.08
N THR A 385 3.40 -8.01 40.94
CA THR A 385 3.96 -7.41 39.71
C THR A 385 4.27 -5.93 39.89
N LEU A 386 3.38 -5.15 40.51
CA LEU A 386 3.62 -3.72 40.74
C LEU A 386 4.85 -3.52 41.64
N ILE A 387 4.99 -4.34 42.69
CA ILE A 387 6.11 -4.31 43.63
C ILE A 387 7.44 -4.59 42.89
N TYR A 388 7.52 -5.69 42.13
CA TYR A 388 8.75 -6.05 41.41
C TYR A 388 9.06 -5.12 40.24
N ALA A 389 8.06 -4.67 39.48
CA ALA A 389 8.27 -3.71 38.40
C ALA A 389 8.79 -2.37 38.92
N GLY A 390 8.18 -1.84 39.99
CA GLY A 390 8.66 -0.62 40.64
C GLY A 390 10.07 -0.78 41.21
N ALA A 391 10.37 -1.92 41.85
CA ALA A 391 11.73 -2.23 42.33
C ALA A 391 12.76 -2.33 41.21
N ALA A 392 12.37 -2.82 40.01
CA ALA A 392 13.23 -2.81 38.84
C ALA A 392 13.49 -1.39 38.35
N PHE A 393 12.46 -0.53 38.30
CA PHE A 393 12.58 0.83 37.81
C PHE A 393 13.46 1.74 38.67
N GLU A 394 13.61 1.45 39.97
CA GLU A 394 14.50 2.21 40.86
C GLU A 394 15.97 1.77 40.78
N ARG A 395 16.29 0.78 39.92
CA ARG A 395 17.66 0.36 39.61
C ARG A 395 18.10 0.91 38.26
N ASP A 396 19.41 1.12 38.13
CA ASP A 396 20.06 1.38 36.85
C ASP A 396 20.79 0.13 36.36
N LEU A 397 20.90 -0.02 35.04
CA LEU A 397 21.77 -1.00 34.42
C LEU A 397 23.22 -0.75 34.86
N PRO A 398 24.03 -1.80 35.08
CA PRO A 398 25.43 -1.63 35.45
C PRO A 398 26.21 -0.85 34.37
N GLY A 399 26.79 0.29 34.76
CA GLY A 399 27.61 1.13 33.89
C GLY A 399 26.87 2.33 33.28
N ARG A 400 27.54 2.98 32.32
CA ARG A 400 27.04 4.15 31.59
C ARG A 400 27.11 3.89 30.11
N PHE A 401 26.13 4.38 29.37
CA PHE A 401 25.97 4.06 27.95
C PHE A 401 25.71 5.30 27.11
N ILE A 402 26.21 5.27 25.89
CA ILE A 402 25.81 6.18 24.82
C ILE A 402 25.00 5.38 23.79
N SER A 403 23.92 5.99 23.32
CA SER A 403 23.12 5.46 22.22
C SER A 403 23.90 5.57 20.90
N SER A 404 24.25 4.44 20.31
CA SER A 404 24.95 4.32 19.02
C SER A 404 23.98 3.97 17.89
N GLU A 405 24.41 4.11 16.63
CA GLU A 405 23.63 3.69 15.45
C GLU A 405 22.21 4.27 15.41
N GLU A 406 22.08 5.56 15.72
CA GLU A 406 20.80 6.29 15.82
C GLU A 406 19.79 5.63 16.78
N GLY A 407 20.24 5.06 17.90
CA GLY A 407 19.37 4.43 18.90
C GLY A 407 19.27 2.92 18.82
N LEU A 408 19.97 2.26 17.89
CA LEU A 408 19.84 0.81 17.72
C LEU A 408 20.63 0.00 18.74
N SER A 409 21.70 0.56 19.31
CA SER A 409 22.58 -0.11 20.25
C SER A 409 23.00 0.82 21.40
N LEU A 410 23.34 0.23 22.54
CA LEU A 410 23.91 0.92 23.69
C LEU A 410 25.36 0.50 23.81
N SER A 411 26.27 1.46 23.71
CA SER A 411 27.71 1.24 23.83
C SER A 411 28.19 1.76 25.19
N PRO A 412 28.93 0.97 25.97
CA PRO A 412 29.51 1.43 27.23
C PRO A 412 30.42 2.64 27.00
N ALA A 413 30.23 3.71 27.78
CA ALA A 413 31.05 4.91 27.70
C ALA A 413 31.03 5.66 29.05
N GLU A 414 32.19 6.08 29.53
CA GLU A 414 32.32 6.79 30.82
C GLU A 414 31.50 8.09 30.86
N ALA A 415 31.49 8.85 29.76
CA ALA A 415 30.69 10.07 29.60
C ALA A 415 29.22 9.80 29.22
N GLY A 416 28.76 8.55 29.30
CA GLY A 416 27.40 8.15 28.96
C GLY A 416 26.36 8.42 30.05
N ASN A 417 25.11 8.11 29.71
CA ASN A 417 23.96 8.21 30.61
C ASN A 417 23.78 6.93 31.43
N ALA A 418 23.17 7.05 32.60
CA ALA A 418 22.65 5.91 33.35
C ALA A 418 21.28 5.51 32.78
N TYR A 419 21.10 4.21 32.54
CA TYR A 419 19.90 3.66 31.93
C TYR A 419 19.10 2.91 33.00
N ARG A 420 17.83 3.28 33.24
CA ARG A 420 16.96 2.51 34.16
C ARG A 420 16.80 1.06 33.69
N THR A 421 16.78 0.16 34.65
CA THR A 421 16.44 -1.26 34.44
C THR A 421 14.94 -1.40 34.17
N GLY A 422 14.58 -2.28 33.25
CA GLY A 422 13.20 -2.59 32.87
C GLY A 422 12.68 -3.83 33.59
N PHE A 423 11.39 -4.11 33.41
CA PHE A 423 10.73 -5.30 33.94
C PHE A 423 10.00 -6.04 32.83
N PHE A 424 9.99 -7.37 32.88
CA PHE A 424 9.32 -8.21 31.90
C PHE A 424 8.17 -8.98 32.54
N LEU A 425 6.96 -8.65 32.12
CA LEU A 425 5.71 -9.30 32.49
C LEU A 425 5.36 -10.38 31.45
N GLY A 426 5.70 -11.62 31.78
CA GLY A 426 5.51 -12.83 30.99
C GLY A 426 4.20 -13.59 31.26
N ASP A 427 3.25 -12.98 31.95
CA ASP A 427 1.99 -13.63 32.31
C ASP A 427 1.18 -14.07 31.07
N GLY A 428 0.54 -15.23 31.17
CA GLY A 428 -0.40 -15.77 30.20
C GLY A 428 -1.68 -14.94 30.07
N THR A 429 -2.52 -15.32 29.12
CA THR A 429 -3.86 -14.74 28.99
C THR A 429 -4.69 -15.10 30.22
N GLY A 430 -5.51 -14.15 30.70
CA GLY A 430 -6.38 -14.35 31.87
C GLY A 430 -5.78 -13.99 33.23
N ALA A 431 -4.46 -13.82 33.35
CA ALA A 431 -3.81 -13.35 34.60
C ALA A 431 -4.00 -11.83 34.87
N GLY A 432 -4.61 -11.10 33.93
CA GLY A 432 -4.91 -9.68 34.08
C GLY A 432 -3.76 -8.73 33.72
N LYS A 433 -2.93 -9.05 32.72
CA LYS A 433 -1.83 -8.20 32.24
C LYS A 433 -2.20 -6.73 32.04
N GLY A 434 -3.31 -6.43 31.39
CA GLY A 434 -3.75 -5.05 31.17
C GLY A 434 -4.03 -4.30 32.48
N ARG A 435 -4.60 -4.96 33.50
CA ARG A 435 -4.77 -4.40 34.85
C ARG A 435 -3.44 -4.21 35.58
N GLN A 436 -2.50 -5.13 35.42
CA GLN A 436 -1.14 -4.98 35.99
C GLN A 436 -0.41 -3.79 35.35
N VAL A 437 -0.46 -3.66 34.02
CA VAL A 437 0.09 -2.53 33.27
C VAL A 437 -0.53 -1.21 33.75
N ALA A 438 -1.87 -1.14 33.81
CA ALA A 438 -2.59 0.03 34.30
C ALA A 438 -2.20 0.37 35.74
N GLY A 439 -2.03 -0.63 36.61
CA GLY A 439 -1.60 -0.45 38.00
C GLY A 439 -0.17 0.10 38.12
N VAL A 440 0.76 -0.38 37.29
CA VAL A 440 2.13 0.15 37.22
C VAL A 440 2.13 1.60 36.74
N ILE A 441 1.32 1.94 35.73
CA ILE A 441 1.16 3.33 35.30
C ILE A 441 0.56 4.18 36.43
N LEU A 442 -0.47 3.68 37.12
CA LEU A 442 -1.17 4.41 38.16
C LEU A 442 -0.27 4.74 39.36
N ASP A 443 0.57 3.80 39.80
CA ASP A 443 1.57 4.05 40.83
C ASP A 443 2.51 5.20 40.43
N GLN A 444 3.03 5.16 39.20
CA GLN A 444 3.90 6.22 38.68
C GLN A 444 3.18 7.56 38.46
N TRP A 445 1.90 7.51 38.10
CA TRP A 445 0.99 8.64 37.95
C TRP A 445 0.79 9.36 39.28
N LEU A 446 0.54 8.61 40.36
CA LEU A 446 0.39 9.14 41.72
C LEU A 446 1.71 9.67 42.29
N ARG A 447 2.85 9.16 41.82
CA ARG A 447 4.20 9.67 42.13
C ARG A 447 4.61 10.89 41.30
N GLY A 448 3.69 11.48 40.53
CA GLY A 448 3.90 12.74 39.80
C GLY A 448 4.46 12.58 38.39
N ASN A 449 4.75 11.37 37.91
CA ASN A 449 5.08 11.15 36.50
C ASN A 449 3.75 11.10 35.74
N ARG A 450 3.40 12.14 34.99
CA ARG A 450 2.06 12.26 34.36
C ARG A 450 2.01 11.96 32.86
N ARG A 451 3.15 11.61 32.25
CA ARG A 451 3.24 11.30 30.82
C ARG A 451 3.68 9.86 30.64
N HIS A 452 2.91 9.05 29.93
CA HIS A 452 3.20 7.63 29.69
C HIS A 452 2.93 7.24 28.23
N LEU A 453 3.56 6.16 27.78
CA LEU A 453 3.31 5.55 26.48
C LEU A 453 2.77 4.13 26.67
N TRP A 454 1.69 3.80 25.96
CA TRP A 454 1.15 2.44 25.86
C TRP A 454 1.15 1.99 24.41
N ILE A 455 2.11 1.15 24.04
CA ILE A 455 2.31 0.66 22.68
C ILE A 455 1.76 -0.77 22.60
N SER A 456 0.83 -1.04 21.68
CA SER A 456 0.23 -2.37 21.52
C SER A 456 0.16 -2.80 20.03
N LYS A 457 -0.37 -3.99 19.73
CA LYS A 457 -0.39 -4.54 18.36
C LYS A 457 -1.42 -3.89 17.44
N SER A 458 -2.59 -3.52 17.98
CA SER A 458 -3.77 -3.09 17.23
C SER A 458 -4.40 -1.84 17.84
N GLU A 459 -5.01 -1.00 17.01
CA GLU A 459 -5.75 0.18 17.46
C GLU A 459 -7.01 -0.20 18.27
N THR A 460 -7.57 -1.39 18.03
CA THR A 460 -8.75 -1.90 18.74
C THR A 460 -8.50 -2.12 20.24
N LEU A 461 -7.25 -2.34 20.64
CA LEU A 461 -6.88 -2.60 22.05
C LEU A 461 -6.87 -1.34 22.92
N VAL A 462 -7.11 -0.15 22.33
CA VAL A 462 -7.24 1.08 23.11
C VAL A 462 -8.41 1.02 24.09
N GLU A 463 -9.50 0.35 23.72
CA GLU A 463 -10.68 0.23 24.59
C GLU A 463 -10.44 -0.78 25.71
N ASP A 464 -9.67 -1.85 25.49
CA ASP A 464 -9.18 -2.72 26.56
C ASP A 464 -8.28 -1.97 27.55
N ALA A 465 -7.33 -1.17 27.05
CA ALA A 465 -6.48 -0.33 27.88
C ALA A 465 -7.29 0.67 28.70
N ARG A 466 -8.32 1.29 28.10
CA ARG A 466 -9.25 2.21 28.79
C ARG A 466 -10.08 1.50 29.84
N ARG A 467 -10.59 0.31 29.55
CA ARG A 467 -11.32 -0.52 30.52
C ARG A 467 -10.44 -0.83 31.73
N ASP A 468 -9.22 -1.30 31.50
CA ASP A 468 -8.31 -1.69 32.57
C ASP A 468 -7.82 -0.48 33.38
N TRP A 469 -7.58 0.66 32.74
CA TRP A 469 -7.29 1.94 33.41
C TRP A 469 -8.48 2.44 34.25
N SER A 470 -9.70 2.37 33.70
CA SER A 470 -10.92 2.82 34.38
C SER A 470 -11.30 1.93 35.54
N ALA A 471 -11.03 0.62 35.44
CA ALA A 471 -11.22 -0.32 36.54
C ALA A 471 -10.43 0.09 37.79
N LEU A 472 -9.27 0.72 37.62
CA LEU A 472 -8.44 1.22 38.72
C LEU A 472 -8.75 2.69 39.11
N GLY A 473 -9.71 3.32 38.44
CA GLY A 473 -10.18 4.68 38.74
C GLY A 473 -9.60 5.78 37.88
N GLY A 474 -8.87 5.44 36.84
CA GLY A 474 -8.53 6.36 35.78
C GLY A 474 -9.76 6.80 34.97
N LEU A 475 -9.65 7.93 34.26
CA LEU A 475 -10.66 8.35 33.30
C LEU A 475 -10.30 7.80 31.90
N PRO A 476 -11.26 7.31 31.10
CA PRO A 476 -10.98 6.88 29.73
C PRO A 476 -10.30 7.96 28.86
N LEU A 477 -10.55 9.24 29.17
CA LEU A 477 -9.97 10.39 28.49
C LEU A 477 -8.48 10.60 28.82
N ASP A 478 -7.94 9.98 29.87
CA ASP A 478 -6.51 10.05 30.14
C ASP A 478 -5.72 9.28 29.08
N ILE A 479 -6.36 8.31 28.39
CA ILE A 479 -5.79 7.56 27.28
C ILE A 479 -6.19 8.20 25.93
N GLN A 480 -5.20 8.76 25.24
CA GLN A 480 -5.39 9.42 23.94
C GLN A 480 -4.64 8.71 22.82
N HIS A 481 -5.28 8.59 21.66
CA HIS A 481 -4.68 7.93 20.51
C HIS A 481 -3.72 8.88 19.78
N LEU A 482 -2.49 8.44 19.50
CA LEU A 482 -1.48 9.27 18.80
C LEU A 482 -1.97 9.80 17.43
N ASN A 483 -2.83 9.05 16.73
CA ASN A 483 -3.37 9.47 15.44
C ASN A 483 -4.24 10.73 15.47
N GLN A 484 -4.65 11.21 16.65
CA GLN A 484 -5.33 12.50 16.79
C GLN A 484 -4.42 13.68 16.38
N TRP A 485 -3.10 13.53 16.55
CA TRP A 485 -2.11 14.48 16.06
C TRP A 485 -1.54 13.99 14.74
N LYS A 486 -1.56 14.86 13.72
CA LYS A 486 -0.98 14.56 12.42
C LYS A 486 0.55 14.39 12.55
N LEU A 487 1.15 13.60 11.68
CA LEU A 487 2.62 13.52 11.62
C LEU A 487 3.19 14.89 11.24
N GLY A 488 4.22 15.32 11.95
CA GLY A 488 4.85 16.64 11.77
C GLY A 488 4.22 17.78 12.58
N THR A 489 3.13 17.55 13.32
CA THR A 489 2.57 18.54 14.25
C THR A 489 2.95 18.19 15.70
N PRO A 490 3.29 19.15 16.57
CA PRO A 490 3.56 18.85 17.98
C PRO A 490 2.40 18.13 18.67
N ILE A 491 2.72 17.14 19.51
CA ILE A 491 1.73 16.44 20.34
C ILE A 491 1.41 17.34 21.53
N ALA A 492 0.20 17.89 21.57
CA ALA A 492 -0.24 18.84 22.60
C ALA A 492 -0.89 18.16 23.82
N LEU A 493 -0.47 16.92 24.14
CA LEU A 493 -0.91 16.20 25.33
C LEU A 493 0.01 16.56 26.50
N GLY A 494 -0.50 17.27 27.50
CA GLY A 494 0.23 17.61 28.72
C GLY A 494 0.36 16.38 29.62
N ASP A 495 -0.67 16.13 30.43
CA ASP A 495 -0.78 14.92 31.26
C ASP A 495 -1.64 13.88 30.53
N GLY A 496 -1.21 12.62 30.54
CA GLY A 496 -1.93 11.54 29.88
C GLY A 496 -1.08 10.32 29.54
N ILE A 497 -1.78 9.31 29.04
CA ILE A 497 -1.24 8.07 28.50
C ILE A 497 -1.46 8.12 26.99
N LEU A 498 -0.38 8.17 26.22
CA LEU A 498 -0.47 8.17 24.77
C LEU A 498 -0.48 6.73 24.27
N PHE A 499 -1.56 6.34 23.63
CA PHE A 499 -1.74 5.02 23.03
C PHE A 499 -1.37 5.04 21.54
N LEU A 500 -0.65 4.01 21.09
CA LEU A 500 -0.25 3.84 19.70
C LEU A 500 0.05 2.37 19.38
N THR A 501 0.15 2.06 18.09
CA THR A 501 0.54 0.72 17.63
C THR A 501 2.01 0.65 17.21
N TYR A 502 2.61 -0.54 17.23
CA TYR A 502 3.94 -0.76 16.63
C TYR A 502 4.01 -0.34 15.16
N ALA A 503 2.94 -0.56 14.41
CA ALA A 503 2.82 -0.10 13.02
C ALA A 503 2.85 1.44 12.91
N THR A 504 2.19 2.14 13.83
CA THR A 504 2.25 3.61 13.90
C THR A 504 3.65 4.08 14.26
N LEU A 505 4.29 3.45 15.26
CA LEU A 505 5.63 3.80 15.73
C LEU A 505 6.68 3.77 14.61
N ARG A 506 6.66 2.74 13.75
CA ARG A 506 7.62 2.61 12.64
C ARG A 506 7.38 3.57 11.46
N SER A 507 6.25 4.28 11.43
CA SER A 507 5.87 5.04 10.23
C SER A 507 6.82 6.22 9.95
N ASN A 508 7.24 6.31 8.70
CA ASN A 508 8.12 7.34 8.16
C ASN A 508 7.47 7.95 6.90
N ARG A 509 7.34 9.27 6.85
CA ARG A 509 6.86 9.97 5.65
C ARG A 509 7.88 11.00 5.18
N GLY A 510 9.11 10.57 4.92
CA GLY A 510 10.14 11.33 4.21
C GLY A 510 10.23 12.80 4.66
N ASP A 511 9.63 13.69 3.86
CA ASP A 511 9.58 15.15 4.03
C ASP A 511 8.94 15.62 5.34
N ARG A 512 8.00 14.85 5.92
CA ARG A 512 7.27 15.21 7.16
C ARG A 512 7.86 14.60 8.44
N GLY A 513 8.99 13.89 8.34
CA GLY A 513 9.65 13.23 9.48
C GLY A 513 9.07 11.85 9.85
N THR A 514 9.38 11.39 11.07
CA THR A 514 9.01 10.05 11.58
C THR A 514 8.16 10.14 12.84
N ARG A 515 7.26 9.17 13.07
CA ARG A 515 6.48 9.11 14.33
C ARG A 515 7.37 8.95 15.55
N LEU A 516 8.45 8.17 15.43
CA LEU A 516 9.47 8.05 16.47
C LEU A 516 10.02 9.42 16.89
N ARG A 517 10.44 10.26 15.94
CA ARG A 517 10.98 11.59 16.26
C ARG A 517 9.95 12.48 16.94
N GLN A 518 8.71 12.47 16.44
CA GLN A 518 7.60 13.23 17.05
C GLN A 518 7.34 12.82 18.51
N LEU A 519 7.47 11.52 18.83
CA LEU A 519 7.35 11.01 20.21
C LEU A 519 8.53 11.44 21.08
N ILE A 520 9.75 11.36 20.57
CA ILE A 520 10.96 11.80 21.28
C ILE A 520 10.86 13.29 21.64
N GLU A 521 10.41 14.12 20.69
CA GLU A 521 10.18 15.55 20.91
C GLU A 521 9.10 15.81 21.98
N TRP A 522 8.02 15.02 22.00
CA TRP A 522 6.98 15.13 23.03
C TRP A 522 7.44 14.66 24.42
N MET A 523 8.21 13.57 24.48
CA MET A 523 8.77 13.04 25.71
C MET A 523 9.71 14.07 26.35
N GLY A 524 10.56 14.70 25.54
CA GLY A 524 11.63 15.58 26.01
C GLY A 524 12.75 14.81 26.72
N GLU A 525 13.81 15.52 27.11
CA GLU A 525 15.01 14.93 27.73
C GLU A 525 14.73 14.35 29.14
N ASP A 526 13.84 15.00 29.89
CA ASP A 526 13.49 14.63 31.27
C ASP A 526 12.40 13.55 31.38
N PHE A 527 12.10 12.85 30.28
CA PHE A 527 11.07 11.83 30.30
C PHE A 527 11.42 10.67 31.23
N SER A 528 10.59 10.51 32.25
CA SER A 528 10.69 9.43 33.24
C SER A 528 9.41 8.60 33.33
N GLY A 529 8.49 8.80 32.39
CA GLY A 529 7.25 8.03 32.29
C GLY A 529 7.47 6.53 32.08
N VAL A 530 6.36 5.79 32.21
CA VAL A 530 6.34 4.36 31.83
C VAL A 530 6.15 4.26 30.32
N ILE A 531 7.00 3.47 29.66
CA ILE A 531 6.80 3.02 28.29
C ILE A 531 6.45 1.54 28.36
N VAL A 532 5.20 1.24 28.03
CA VAL A 532 4.68 -0.11 27.96
C VAL A 532 4.81 -0.60 26.53
N PHE A 533 5.55 -1.69 26.36
CA PHE A 533 5.52 -2.52 25.17
C PHE A 533 4.58 -3.70 25.43
N ASP A 534 3.29 -3.48 25.17
CA ASP A 534 2.26 -4.51 25.23
C ASP A 534 2.32 -5.38 23.97
N GLU A 535 2.14 -6.68 24.13
CA GLU A 535 2.51 -7.69 23.12
C GLU A 535 3.94 -7.48 22.59
N ALA A 536 4.91 -7.33 23.50
CA ALA A 536 6.31 -7.00 23.17
C ALA A 536 6.96 -7.92 22.13
N HIS A 537 6.45 -9.14 21.94
CA HIS A 537 6.92 -10.06 20.90
C HIS A 537 6.76 -9.51 19.47
N GLU A 538 5.92 -8.50 19.24
CA GLU A 538 5.85 -7.75 17.97
C GLU A 538 7.18 -7.05 17.61
N MET A 539 8.07 -6.83 18.59
CA MET A 539 9.43 -6.32 18.35
C MET A 539 10.45 -7.41 18.04
N ALA A 540 10.03 -8.67 17.96
CA ALA A 540 10.91 -9.77 17.58
C ALA A 540 11.56 -9.52 16.21
N GLY A 541 12.72 -10.14 15.99
CA GLY A 541 13.45 -10.00 14.73
C GLY A 541 14.19 -8.66 14.56
N VAL A 542 14.33 -7.84 15.61
CA VAL A 542 15.23 -6.66 15.58
C VAL A 542 16.68 -7.01 15.26
N ALA A 543 17.12 -8.21 15.66
CA ALA A 543 18.46 -8.72 15.39
C ALA A 543 18.66 -9.24 13.95
N GLY A 544 17.60 -9.31 13.14
CA GLY A 544 17.60 -10.04 11.87
C GLY A 544 17.65 -11.56 12.07
N GLY A 545 17.38 -12.31 11.01
CA GLY A 545 17.36 -13.77 11.03
C GLY A 545 17.89 -14.39 9.74
N GLU A 546 18.17 -15.69 9.76
CA GLU A 546 18.30 -16.47 8.53
C GLU A 546 16.94 -17.10 8.25
N GLY A 547 16.24 -16.61 7.24
CA GLY A 547 15.03 -17.25 6.74
C GLY A 547 15.36 -18.33 5.73
N ARG A 548 14.34 -19.10 5.30
CA ARG A 548 14.44 -20.10 4.22
C ARG A 548 14.94 -19.52 2.87
N PHE A 549 15.05 -18.20 2.77
CA PHE A 549 15.53 -17.42 1.62
C PHE A 549 16.78 -16.56 1.91
N GLY A 550 17.51 -16.79 3.02
CA GLY A 550 18.76 -16.09 3.37
C GLY A 550 18.65 -15.08 4.52
N ALA A 551 19.70 -14.27 4.71
CA ALA A 551 19.78 -13.26 5.77
C ALA A 551 18.71 -12.17 5.59
N THR A 552 17.85 -11.99 6.59
CA THR A 552 16.76 -11.02 6.60
C THR A 552 17.13 -9.80 7.43
N LYS A 553 16.87 -8.62 6.84
CA LYS A 553 17.01 -7.32 7.51
C LYS A 553 16.07 -7.28 8.74
N GLY A 554 16.52 -6.64 9.82
CA GLY A 554 15.74 -6.56 11.06
C GLY A 554 14.37 -5.92 10.87
N SER A 555 13.37 -6.37 11.64
CA SER A 555 11.99 -5.85 11.58
C SER A 555 11.97 -4.34 11.84
N GLU A 556 11.35 -3.55 10.95
CA GLU A 556 11.21 -2.10 11.13
C GLU A 556 10.47 -1.75 12.44
N GLN A 557 9.52 -2.59 12.85
CA GLN A 557 8.80 -2.43 14.12
C GLN A 557 9.75 -2.63 15.30
N GLY A 558 10.54 -3.71 15.29
CA GLY A 558 11.54 -3.98 16.32
C GLY A 558 12.62 -2.90 16.40
N ILE A 559 13.10 -2.42 15.24
CA ILE A 559 14.05 -1.31 15.14
C ILE A 559 13.49 -0.04 15.78
N ALA A 560 12.25 0.34 15.46
CA ALA A 560 11.64 1.55 16.00
C ALA A 560 11.41 1.45 17.52
N GLY A 561 10.98 0.29 18.02
CA GLY A 561 10.81 0.03 19.45
C GLY A 561 12.13 0.07 20.24
N VAL A 562 13.20 -0.51 19.71
CA VAL A 562 14.56 -0.44 20.33
C VAL A 562 15.11 0.99 20.31
N ARG A 563 14.92 1.74 19.22
CA ARG A 563 15.31 3.16 19.18
C ARG A 563 14.58 3.98 20.23
N LEU A 564 13.26 3.81 20.35
CA LEU A 564 12.45 4.57 21.32
C LEU A 564 12.97 4.39 22.74
N GLN A 565 13.20 3.14 23.18
CA GLN A 565 13.68 2.87 24.53
C GLN A 565 15.14 3.33 24.73
N ASN A 566 16.01 3.25 23.72
CA ASN A 566 17.42 3.64 23.87
C ASN A 566 17.63 5.16 23.87
N LEU A 567 16.78 5.89 23.17
CA LEU A 567 16.79 7.35 23.14
C LEU A 567 16.12 7.99 24.37
N ALA A 568 15.52 7.19 25.26
CA ALA A 568 14.91 7.64 26.51
C ALA A 568 15.59 6.98 27.74
N PRO A 569 16.81 7.41 28.14
CA PRO A 569 17.62 6.73 29.17
C PRO A 569 16.91 6.51 30.50
N ARG A 570 16.12 7.51 30.93
CA ARG A 570 15.42 7.53 32.23
C ARG A 570 13.98 7.03 32.18
N ALA A 571 13.49 6.58 31.03
CA ALA A 571 12.17 5.96 30.91
C ALA A 571 12.10 4.65 31.70
N ARG A 572 10.90 4.35 32.23
CA ARG A 572 10.61 3.10 32.93
C ARG A 572 10.03 2.12 31.93
N ILE A 573 10.79 1.11 31.54
CA ILE A 573 10.40 0.20 30.44
C ILE A 573 9.71 -1.05 30.99
N LEU A 574 8.45 -1.23 30.62
CA LEU A 574 7.67 -2.43 30.92
C LEU A 574 7.44 -3.23 29.64
N TYR A 575 8.01 -4.43 29.56
CA TYR A 575 7.70 -5.37 28.48
C TYR A 575 6.56 -6.27 28.96
N ALA A 576 5.47 -6.38 28.21
CA ALA A 576 4.36 -7.28 28.53
C ALA A 576 4.11 -8.23 27.35
N SER A 577 4.37 -9.52 27.54
CA SER A 577 4.15 -10.54 26.51
C SER A 577 4.20 -11.95 27.11
N ALA A 578 3.13 -12.74 26.90
CA ALA A 578 3.09 -14.14 27.35
C ALA A 578 4.14 -15.04 26.68
N THR A 579 4.59 -14.66 25.48
CA THR A 579 5.51 -15.44 24.62
C THR A 579 6.92 -14.84 24.61
N GLY A 580 7.23 -13.94 25.55
CA GLY A 580 8.50 -13.23 25.63
C GLY A 580 9.73 -14.12 25.73
N ALA A 581 9.63 -15.23 26.46
CA ALA A 581 10.71 -16.17 26.71
C ALA A 581 10.48 -17.53 26.02
N SER A 582 9.78 -17.57 24.88
CA SER A 582 9.56 -18.80 24.11
C SER A 582 10.48 -18.94 22.88
N ASP A 583 11.02 -17.84 22.35
CA ASP A 583 11.94 -17.82 21.21
C ASP A 583 13.12 -16.89 21.49
N VAL A 584 14.32 -17.26 21.02
CA VAL A 584 15.57 -16.49 21.21
C VAL A 584 15.44 -15.04 20.75
N ASN A 585 14.74 -14.79 19.65
CA ASN A 585 14.58 -13.45 19.08
C ASN A 585 13.66 -12.57 19.94
N ASN A 586 12.88 -13.16 20.86
CA ASN A 586 11.93 -12.43 21.71
C ASN A 586 12.59 -11.76 22.93
N LEU A 587 13.88 -11.99 23.21
CA LEU A 587 14.62 -11.24 24.23
C LEU A 587 15.61 -10.23 23.65
N ALA A 588 15.89 -10.29 22.35
CA ALA A 588 16.87 -9.42 21.70
C ALA A 588 16.46 -7.93 21.71
N TYR A 589 15.17 -7.63 21.82
CA TYR A 589 14.66 -6.25 21.93
C TYR A 589 14.62 -5.74 23.38
N ALA A 590 14.77 -6.62 24.37
CA ALA A 590 14.59 -6.31 25.80
C ALA A 590 15.86 -5.69 26.41
N THR A 591 16.33 -4.60 25.80
CA THR A 591 17.64 -3.99 26.10
C THR A 591 17.78 -3.51 27.55
N ARG A 592 16.65 -3.29 28.25
CA ARG A 592 16.63 -2.81 29.64
C ARG A 592 16.66 -3.92 30.70
N LEU A 593 16.78 -5.19 30.31
CA LEU A 593 16.87 -6.29 31.27
C LEU A 593 18.30 -6.60 31.75
N GLY A 594 19.32 -5.92 31.22
CA GLY A 594 20.71 -6.20 31.60
C GLY A 594 21.21 -7.57 31.15
N LEU A 595 20.66 -8.09 30.04
CA LEU A 595 21.03 -9.39 29.47
C LEU A 595 22.42 -9.40 28.81
N TRP A 596 22.98 -8.23 28.50
CA TRP A 596 24.31 -8.06 27.93
C TRP A 596 24.89 -6.70 28.34
N GLY A 597 26.21 -6.54 28.19
CA GLY A 597 26.95 -5.34 28.54
C GLY A 597 27.84 -5.51 29.78
N PRO A 598 28.30 -4.41 30.38
CA PRO A 598 29.20 -4.44 31.54
C PRO A 598 28.64 -5.28 32.69
N GLN A 599 29.49 -6.09 33.31
CA GLN A 599 29.13 -6.97 34.44
C GLN A 599 28.08 -8.05 34.13
N THR A 600 27.92 -8.42 32.85
CA THR A 600 27.06 -9.53 32.42
C THR A 600 27.89 -10.63 31.74
N ALA A 601 27.30 -11.81 31.52
CA ALA A 601 27.97 -12.91 30.84
C ALA A 601 28.20 -12.67 29.33
N PHE A 602 27.51 -11.68 28.74
CA PHE A 602 27.53 -11.43 27.30
C PHE A 602 28.00 -10.01 27.01
N ALA A 603 29.05 -9.84 26.21
CA ALA A 603 29.60 -8.52 25.91
C ALA A 603 28.59 -7.62 25.16
N ASP A 604 27.84 -8.20 24.22
CA ASP A 604 26.86 -7.50 23.40
C ASP A 604 25.66 -8.39 23.03
N ARG A 605 24.67 -7.77 22.39
CA ARG A 605 23.44 -8.44 21.93
C ARG A 605 23.70 -9.59 20.97
N ARG A 606 24.70 -9.47 20.09
CA ARG A 606 25.00 -10.49 19.08
C ARG A 606 25.54 -11.75 19.76
N ALA A 607 26.47 -11.59 20.69
CA ALA A 607 27.02 -12.69 21.49
C ALA A 607 25.91 -13.40 22.29
N PHE A 608 24.99 -12.64 22.87
CA PHE A 608 23.80 -13.16 23.56
C PHE A 608 22.92 -14.02 22.64
N VAL A 609 22.50 -13.47 21.49
CA VAL A 609 21.62 -14.16 20.53
C VAL A 609 22.28 -15.43 19.98
N GLU A 610 23.56 -15.38 19.65
CA GLU A 610 24.30 -16.54 19.12
C GLU A 610 24.40 -17.67 20.16
N SER A 611 24.69 -17.34 21.42
CA SER A 611 24.76 -18.30 22.51
C SER A 611 23.40 -18.96 22.79
N LEU A 612 22.32 -18.17 22.82
CA LEU A 612 20.96 -18.68 22.97
C LEU A 612 20.53 -19.60 21.83
N ARG A 613 20.84 -19.25 20.57
CA ARG A 613 20.53 -20.13 19.42
C ARG A 613 21.22 -21.48 19.53
N ARG A 614 22.46 -21.51 20.03
CA ARG A 614 23.21 -22.75 20.26
C ARG A 614 22.64 -23.57 21.43
N GLY A 615 22.16 -22.91 22.47
CA GLY A 615 21.63 -23.54 23.68
C GLY A 615 20.16 -23.95 23.60
N GLY A 616 19.40 -23.45 22.62
CA GLY A 616 18.00 -23.80 22.40
C GLY A 616 17.09 -23.48 23.59
N ILE A 617 16.09 -24.33 23.82
CA ILE A 617 15.07 -24.14 24.86
C ILE A 617 15.67 -24.15 26.27
N ALA A 618 16.67 -25.01 26.53
CA ALA A 618 17.29 -25.09 27.86
C ALA A 618 18.01 -23.79 28.27
N ALA A 619 18.66 -23.11 27.32
CA ALA A 619 19.27 -21.81 27.58
C ALA A 619 18.22 -20.72 27.86
N MET A 620 17.06 -20.80 27.19
CA MET A 620 15.95 -19.88 27.42
C MET A 620 15.35 -20.04 28.83
N GLU A 621 15.13 -21.29 29.27
CA GLU A 621 14.67 -21.58 30.63
C GLU A 621 15.66 -21.08 31.69
N LEU A 622 16.97 -21.23 31.45
CA LEU A 622 18.00 -20.72 32.36
C LEU A 622 17.95 -19.19 32.47
N ILE A 623 17.81 -18.48 31.35
CA ILE A 623 17.71 -17.01 31.34
C ILE A 623 16.42 -16.54 32.02
N ALA A 624 15.28 -17.19 31.76
CA ALA A 624 14.03 -16.86 32.42
C ALA A 624 14.12 -17.03 33.96
N ARG A 625 14.81 -18.09 34.42
CA ARG A 625 15.08 -18.33 35.85
C ARG A 625 16.01 -17.29 36.45
N ASP A 626 17.07 -16.91 35.73
CA ASP A 626 18.00 -15.86 36.17
C ASP A 626 17.29 -14.49 36.28
N LEU A 627 16.47 -14.13 35.29
CA LEU A 627 15.65 -12.92 35.35
C LEU A 627 14.67 -12.94 36.53
N LYS A 628 14.03 -14.08 36.84
CA LYS A 628 13.18 -14.21 38.04
C LYS A 628 14.01 -14.04 39.32
N ALA A 629 15.19 -14.64 39.40
CA ALA A 629 16.10 -14.50 40.55
C ALA A 629 16.59 -13.07 40.78
N GLN A 630 16.67 -12.27 39.70
CA GLN A 630 16.99 -10.83 39.77
C GLN A 630 15.76 -9.94 40.02
N GLY A 631 14.57 -10.53 40.09
CA GLY A 631 13.29 -9.81 40.26
C GLY A 631 12.91 -9.00 39.03
N LEU A 632 13.27 -9.46 37.84
CA LEU A 632 13.05 -8.78 36.55
C LEU A 632 12.02 -9.48 35.66
N TYR A 633 11.56 -10.68 36.05
CA TYR A 633 10.61 -11.47 35.26
C TYR A 633 9.58 -12.20 36.14
N ALA A 634 8.32 -12.14 35.72
CA ALA A 634 7.22 -12.93 36.27
C ALA A 634 6.40 -13.54 35.12
N ALA A 635 6.06 -14.82 35.20
CA ALA A 635 5.29 -15.51 34.17
C ALA A 635 4.35 -16.56 34.77
N ARG A 636 3.06 -16.22 34.83
CA ARG A 636 2.00 -17.04 35.41
C ARG A 636 0.93 -17.33 34.38
N ALA A 637 0.39 -18.54 34.36
CA ALA A 637 -0.70 -18.93 33.49
C ALA A 637 -1.94 -19.33 34.30
N LEU A 638 -3.11 -19.35 33.68
CA LEU A 638 -4.29 -19.97 34.28
C LEU A 638 -4.07 -21.49 34.38
N SER A 639 -4.54 -22.08 35.48
CA SER A 639 -4.58 -23.53 35.64
C SER A 639 -5.57 -24.14 34.64
N PHE A 640 -5.17 -25.26 34.02
CA PHE A 640 -6.07 -26.11 33.23
C PHE A 640 -6.85 -27.12 34.10
N ALA A 641 -6.77 -27.02 35.42
CA ALA A 641 -7.53 -27.88 36.31
C ALA A 641 -9.04 -27.76 36.02
N GLY A 642 -9.67 -28.88 35.70
CA GLY A 642 -11.09 -28.94 35.30
C GLY A 642 -11.36 -28.59 33.83
N VAL A 643 -10.34 -28.44 32.99
CA VAL A 643 -10.50 -28.25 31.54
C VAL A 643 -10.34 -29.58 30.81
N GLU A 644 -11.38 -29.97 30.07
CA GLU A 644 -11.37 -31.11 29.16
C GLU A 644 -11.27 -30.62 27.70
N TYR A 645 -10.54 -31.36 26.87
CA TYR A 645 -10.37 -31.07 25.45
C TYR A 645 -10.97 -32.20 24.62
N ASP A 646 -11.92 -31.85 23.75
CA ASP A 646 -12.52 -32.77 22.78
C ASP A 646 -12.51 -32.15 21.37
N ILE A 647 -12.28 -32.98 20.34
CA ILE A 647 -12.23 -32.56 18.95
C ILE A 647 -13.52 -33.02 18.25
N LEU A 648 -14.43 -32.08 18.01
CA LEU A 648 -15.62 -32.33 17.21
C LEU A 648 -15.28 -32.31 15.71
N GLU A 649 -15.11 -33.48 15.12
CA GLU A 649 -14.85 -33.64 13.68
C GLU A 649 -16.17 -33.61 12.87
N HIS A 650 -16.25 -32.71 11.88
CA HIS A 650 -17.31 -32.74 10.86
C HIS A 650 -16.79 -33.44 9.60
N ARG A 651 -17.41 -34.57 9.24
CA ARG A 651 -17.12 -35.29 8.00
C ARG A 651 -17.90 -34.68 6.85
N LEU A 652 -17.18 -34.16 5.85
CA LEU A 652 -17.80 -33.58 4.66
C LEU A 652 -18.59 -34.64 3.88
N SER A 653 -19.82 -34.30 3.49
CA SER A 653 -20.63 -35.10 2.58
C SER A 653 -20.11 -35.00 1.14
N GLU A 654 -20.50 -35.95 0.28
CA GLU A 654 -20.16 -35.91 -1.15
C GLU A 654 -20.68 -34.62 -1.81
N GLU A 655 -21.86 -34.14 -1.41
CA GLU A 655 -22.43 -32.88 -1.90
C GLU A 655 -21.59 -31.67 -1.48
N GLN A 656 -21.14 -31.61 -0.22
CA GLN A 656 -20.27 -30.53 0.25
C GLN A 656 -18.93 -30.53 -0.47
N ILE A 657 -18.35 -31.70 -0.73
CA ILE A 657 -17.13 -31.85 -1.53
C ILE A 657 -17.35 -31.32 -2.96
N ALA A 658 -18.47 -31.67 -3.58
CA ALA A 658 -18.80 -31.20 -4.93
C ALA A 658 -18.93 -29.66 -4.99
N VAL A 659 -19.58 -29.04 -3.99
CA VAL A 659 -19.70 -27.57 -3.88
C VAL A 659 -18.31 -26.93 -3.71
N TYR A 660 -17.47 -27.47 -2.84
CA TYR A 660 -16.13 -26.95 -2.63
C TYR A 660 -15.30 -27.00 -3.92
N ASN A 661 -15.33 -28.14 -4.62
CA ASN A 661 -14.60 -28.33 -5.87
C ASN A 661 -15.08 -27.38 -6.98
N ALA A 662 -16.40 -27.19 -7.14
CA ALA A 662 -16.93 -26.27 -8.13
C ALA A 662 -16.43 -24.82 -7.92
N TYR A 663 -16.35 -24.36 -6.67
CA TYR A 663 -15.77 -23.05 -6.37
C TYR A 663 -14.25 -23.01 -6.54
N ALA A 664 -13.55 -24.11 -6.22
CA ALA A 664 -12.11 -24.21 -6.48
C ALA A 664 -11.80 -24.08 -7.98
N ASP A 665 -12.60 -24.72 -8.84
CA ASP A 665 -12.48 -24.61 -10.30
C ASP A 665 -12.75 -23.18 -10.77
N ALA A 666 -13.77 -22.51 -10.22
CA ALA A 666 -14.06 -21.11 -10.54
C ALA A 666 -12.91 -20.16 -10.13
N TRP A 667 -12.39 -20.30 -8.91
CA TRP A 667 -11.24 -19.51 -8.44
C TRP A 667 -9.97 -19.79 -9.24
N ALA A 668 -9.79 -21.01 -9.75
CA ALA A 668 -8.66 -21.35 -10.62
C ALA A 668 -8.72 -20.57 -11.94
N ILE A 669 -9.91 -20.40 -12.53
CA ILE A 669 -10.09 -19.56 -13.73
C ILE A 669 -9.67 -18.11 -13.43
N ILE A 670 -10.11 -17.53 -12.32
CA ILE A 670 -9.76 -16.15 -11.96
C ILE A 670 -8.25 -16.03 -11.72
N HIS A 671 -7.66 -16.98 -10.99
CA HIS A 671 -6.23 -17.00 -10.71
C HIS A 671 -5.40 -17.05 -11.99
N ASN A 672 -5.75 -17.92 -12.93
CA ASN A 672 -5.05 -18.07 -14.21
C ASN A 672 -5.10 -16.79 -15.05
N ASN A 673 -6.14 -15.98 -14.90
CA ASN A 673 -6.34 -14.72 -15.63
C ASN A 673 -5.89 -13.47 -14.85
N LEU A 674 -5.39 -13.61 -13.62
CA LEU A 674 -5.04 -12.49 -12.76
C LEU A 674 -3.97 -11.57 -13.37
N GLN A 675 -2.96 -12.14 -14.03
CA GLN A 675 -1.93 -11.34 -14.71
C GLN A 675 -2.50 -10.52 -15.87
N ALA A 676 -3.41 -11.11 -16.65
CA ALA A 676 -4.10 -10.40 -17.73
C ALA A 676 -4.97 -9.26 -17.18
N ALA A 677 -5.66 -9.47 -16.05
CA ALA A 677 -6.42 -8.42 -15.37
C ALA A 677 -5.53 -7.29 -14.84
N LEU A 678 -4.36 -7.59 -14.27
CA LEU A 678 -3.39 -6.59 -13.82
C LEU A 678 -2.81 -5.78 -14.99
N ALA A 679 -2.61 -6.40 -16.16
CA ALA A 679 -2.18 -5.73 -17.37
C ALA A 679 -3.28 -4.83 -17.95
N ALA A 680 -4.51 -5.32 -18.02
CA ALA A 680 -5.67 -4.55 -18.49
C ALA A 680 -5.95 -3.32 -17.62
N THR A 681 -5.70 -3.41 -16.31
CA THR A 681 -5.82 -2.30 -15.36
C THR A 681 -4.57 -1.43 -15.24
N ARG A 682 -3.53 -1.69 -16.06
CA ARG A 682 -2.24 -0.96 -16.10
C ARG A 682 -1.46 -0.93 -14.78
N VAL A 683 -1.77 -1.83 -13.85
CA VAL A 683 -0.93 -2.08 -12.67
C VAL A 683 0.42 -2.68 -13.11
N THR A 684 0.39 -3.50 -14.15
CA THR A 684 1.55 -3.98 -14.89
C THR A 684 1.50 -3.48 -16.34
N ASP A 685 2.64 -3.05 -16.87
CA ASP A 685 2.78 -2.67 -18.28
C ASP A 685 2.76 -3.93 -19.16
N GLY A 686 1.81 -4.01 -20.08
CA GLY A 686 1.62 -5.19 -20.94
C GLY A 686 2.77 -5.47 -21.92
N PHE A 687 3.58 -4.46 -22.26
CA PHE A 687 4.76 -4.63 -23.14
C PHE A 687 6.03 -4.99 -22.36
N SER A 688 6.31 -4.34 -21.23
CA SER A 688 7.56 -4.55 -20.49
C SER A 688 7.45 -5.52 -19.32
N GLY A 689 6.24 -5.88 -18.87
CA GLY A 689 6.00 -6.64 -17.63
C GLY A 689 6.36 -5.88 -16.34
N ALA A 690 6.86 -4.65 -16.49
CA ALA A 690 7.25 -3.78 -15.38
C ALA A 690 6.01 -3.14 -14.75
N THR A 691 6.12 -2.76 -13.48
CA THR A 691 5.03 -2.10 -12.76
C THR A 691 5.49 -0.69 -12.37
N TYR A 692 4.64 0.31 -12.63
CA TYR A 692 4.89 1.70 -12.21
C TYR A 692 4.81 1.91 -10.70
N ASN A 693 4.06 1.04 -10.01
CA ASN A 693 3.88 1.07 -8.56
C ASN A 693 3.87 -0.35 -7.99
N SER A 694 5.03 -0.83 -7.56
CA SER A 694 5.19 -2.19 -7.02
C SER A 694 4.31 -2.43 -5.79
N GLY A 695 4.04 -1.36 -5.02
CA GLY A 695 3.09 -1.37 -3.91
C GLY A 695 1.65 -1.64 -4.36
N ALA A 696 1.19 -1.04 -5.46
CA ALA A 696 -0.15 -1.29 -6.01
C ALA A 696 -0.31 -2.74 -6.49
N LYS A 697 0.71 -3.31 -7.14
CA LYS A 697 0.72 -4.72 -7.53
C LYS A 697 0.68 -5.64 -6.31
N ALA A 698 1.53 -5.39 -5.32
CA ALA A 698 1.54 -6.17 -4.08
C ALA A 698 0.19 -6.08 -3.33
N ALA A 699 -0.41 -4.89 -3.27
CA ALA A 699 -1.72 -4.69 -2.66
C ALA A 699 -2.82 -5.46 -3.40
N ALA A 700 -2.86 -5.41 -4.74
CA ALA A 700 -3.84 -6.14 -5.54
C ALA A 700 -3.73 -7.67 -5.34
N LEU A 701 -2.50 -8.20 -5.37
CA LEU A 701 -2.25 -9.62 -5.11
C LEU A 701 -2.64 -10.02 -3.67
N SER A 702 -2.30 -9.18 -2.70
CA SER A 702 -2.65 -9.41 -1.29
C SER A 702 -4.17 -9.40 -1.08
N ILE A 703 -4.88 -8.47 -1.70
CA ILE A 703 -6.34 -8.40 -1.64
C ILE A 703 -6.93 -9.67 -2.26
N PHE A 704 -6.50 -10.04 -3.46
CA PHE A 704 -6.97 -11.26 -4.14
C PHE A 704 -6.80 -12.52 -3.27
N GLU A 705 -5.59 -12.77 -2.77
CA GLU A 705 -5.30 -13.94 -1.94
C GLU A 705 -6.06 -13.92 -0.61
N SER A 706 -6.15 -12.75 0.04
CA SER A 706 -6.91 -12.61 1.29
C SER A 706 -8.41 -12.82 1.10
N THR A 707 -8.98 -12.40 -0.04
CA THR A 707 -10.38 -12.62 -0.39
C THR A 707 -10.66 -14.09 -0.65
N LYS A 708 -9.80 -14.76 -1.44
CA LYS A 708 -9.89 -16.20 -1.69
C LYS A 708 -9.85 -17.01 -0.39
N GLN A 709 -8.92 -16.70 0.52
CA GLN A 709 -8.83 -17.39 1.81
C GLN A 709 -10.09 -17.18 2.67
N ARG A 710 -10.61 -15.95 2.74
CA ARG A 710 -11.84 -15.64 3.48
C ARG A 710 -13.05 -16.38 2.91
N PHE A 711 -13.18 -16.40 1.58
CA PHE A 711 -14.26 -17.12 0.88
C PHE A 711 -14.30 -18.60 1.28
N PHE A 712 -13.18 -19.32 1.16
CA PHE A 712 -13.14 -20.74 1.55
C PHE A 712 -13.29 -20.94 3.07
N GLY A 713 -12.76 -20.03 3.89
CA GLY A 713 -12.97 -20.03 5.33
C GLY A 713 -14.45 -19.99 5.72
N GLN A 714 -15.24 -19.14 5.06
CA GLN A 714 -16.68 -19.05 5.28
C GLN A 714 -17.45 -20.28 4.79
N ILE A 715 -17.07 -20.84 3.63
CA ILE A 715 -17.67 -22.09 3.12
C ILE A 715 -17.44 -23.22 4.12
N LEU A 716 -16.20 -23.43 4.55
CA LEU A 716 -15.86 -24.50 5.50
C LEU A 716 -16.51 -24.29 6.87
N LEU A 717 -16.64 -23.04 7.33
CA LEU A 717 -17.37 -22.73 8.55
C LEU A 717 -18.85 -23.13 8.42
N SER A 718 -19.49 -22.78 7.30
CA SER A 718 -20.88 -23.11 7.01
C SER A 718 -21.11 -24.62 6.96
N MET A 719 -20.18 -25.36 6.32
CA MET A 719 -20.23 -26.82 6.24
C MET A 719 -20.17 -27.49 7.60
N LYS A 720 -19.53 -26.89 8.62
CA LYS A 720 -19.41 -27.46 9.98
C LYS A 720 -20.65 -27.27 10.85
N LEU A 721 -21.52 -26.32 10.53
CA LEU A 721 -22.70 -25.98 11.33
C LEU A 721 -23.62 -27.19 11.64
N PRO A 722 -23.88 -28.14 10.70
CA PRO A 722 -24.69 -29.32 10.97
C PRO A 722 -24.15 -30.25 12.05
N SER A 723 -22.83 -30.23 12.34
CA SER A 723 -22.26 -30.98 13.47
C SER A 723 -22.17 -30.12 14.74
N LEU A 724 -21.82 -28.83 14.59
CA LEU A 724 -21.63 -27.93 15.72
C LEU A 724 -22.96 -27.60 16.45
N ILE A 725 -24.03 -27.29 15.71
CA ILE A 725 -25.31 -26.88 16.31
C ILE A 725 -25.91 -28.01 17.19
N PRO A 726 -25.97 -29.28 16.74
CA PRO A 726 -26.43 -30.36 17.61
C PRO A 726 -25.55 -30.58 18.84
N ALA A 727 -24.23 -30.43 18.72
CA ALA A 727 -23.32 -30.54 19.87
C ALA A 727 -23.62 -29.45 20.92
N ILE A 728 -23.74 -28.19 20.49
CA ILE A 728 -24.14 -27.07 21.36
C ILE A 728 -25.50 -27.35 22.01
N ALA A 729 -26.48 -27.84 21.26
CA ALA A 729 -27.80 -28.18 21.81
C ALA A 729 -27.72 -29.28 22.87
N ALA A 730 -26.86 -30.28 22.68
CA ALA A 730 -26.62 -31.34 23.65
C ALA A 730 -25.95 -30.80 24.93
N ASP A 731 -25.00 -29.88 24.80
CA ASP A 731 -24.33 -29.25 25.93
C ASP A 731 -25.31 -28.41 26.76
N LEU A 732 -26.12 -27.58 26.09
CA LEU A 732 -27.18 -26.80 26.74
C LEU A 732 -28.21 -27.70 27.44
N ALA A 733 -28.54 -28.86 26.85
CA ALA A 733 -29.46 -29.82 27.47
C ALA A 733 -28.90 -30.47 28.75
N ARG A 734 -27.57 -30.54 28.91
CA ARG A 734 -26.92 -30.97 30.15
C ARG A 734 -26.84 -29.87 31.22
N GLY A 735 -27.28 -28.65 30.89
CA GLY A 735 -27.17 -27.48 31.76
C GLY A 735 -25.84 -26.75 31.64
N ASP A 736 -25.00 -27.13 30.67
CA ASP A 736 -23.73 -26.44 30.39
C ASP A 736 -23.99 -25.12 29.64
N CYS A 737 -23.05 -24.17 29.73
CA CYS A 737 -23.08 -22.95 28.93
C CYS A 737 -22.14 -23.08 27.73
N ALA A 738 -22.66 -22.83 26.52
CA ALA A 738 -21.84 -22.83 25.31
C ALA A 738 -21.29 -21.44 25.00
N VAL A 739 -19.96 -21.33 24.89
CA VAL A 739 -19.27 -20.12 24.41
C VAL A 739 -18.61 -20.44 23.08
N VAL A 740 -19.00 -19.74 22.02
CA VAL A 740 -18.48 -19.97 20.67
C VAL A 740 -17.51 -18.84 20.29
N GLN A 741 -16.25 -19.21 20.04
CA GLN A 741 -15.26 -18.30 19.47
C GLN A 741 -15.10 -18.57 17.97
N LEU A 742 -15.28 -17.53 17.15
CA LEU A 742 -15.02 -17.58 15.72
C LEU A 742 -13.66 -16.93 15.42
N VAL A 743 -12.78 -17.65 14.74
CA VAL A 743 -11.40 -17.20 14.44
C VAL A 743 -11.36 -16.02 13.44
N SER A 744 -12.46 -15.76 12.73
CA SER A 744 -12.68 -14.52 11.96
C SER A 744 -14.15 -14.13 11.99
N THR A 745 -14.49 -13.04 12.67
CA THR A 745 -15.87 -12.55 12.80
C THR A 745 -16.37 -11.83 11.54
N SER A 746 -15.52 -11.59 10.54
CA SER A 746 -15.78 -10.67 9.42
C SER A 746 -16.31 -9.30 9.90
N GLU A 747 -16.01 -8.92 11.15
CA GLU A 747 -16.55 -7.71 11.79
C GLU A 747 -16.21 -6.46 11.01
N ALA A 748 -14.98 -6.36 10.48
CA ALA A 748 -14.60 -5.25 9.60
C ALA A 748 -15.38 -5.22 8.25
N MET A 749 -15.90 -6.35 7.78
CA MET A 749 -16.79 -6.39 6.61
C MET A 749 -18.21 -5.98 7.00
N LEU A 750 -18.71 -6.49 8.12
CA LEU A 750 -19.99 -6.08 8.67
C LEU A 750 -19.99 -4.57 8.96
N ASP A 751 -18.94 -4.03 9.57
CA ASP A 751 -18.76 -2.60 9.83
C ASP A 751 -18.72 -1.78 8.54
N ARG A 752 -18.08 -2.29 7.47
CA ARG A 752 -18.10 -1.63 6.15
C ARG A 752 -19.49 -1.65 5.54
N ALA A 753 -20.12 -2.82 5.49
CA ALA A 753 -21.47 -2.96 4.97
C ALA A 753 -22.43 -2.04 5.75
N LEU A 754 -22.37 -2.06 7.08
CA LEU A 754 -23.13 -1.18 7.96
C LEU A 754 -22.80 0.31 7.75
N ALA A 755 -21.54 0.66 7.49
CA ALA A 755 -21.13 2.03 7.20
C ALA A 755 -21.65 2.51 5.84
N ASP A 756 -21.81 1.59 4.89
CA ASP A 756 -22.32 1.84 3.54
C ASP A 756 -23.86 1.86 3.50
N LEU A 757 -24.55 1.31 4.52
CA LEU A 757 -26.01 1.39 4.65
C LEU A 757 -26.50 2.81 4.96
N SER A 758 -27.55 3.23 4.25
CA SER A 758 -28.35 4.42 4.54
C SER A 758 -29.17 4.27 5.84
N PRO A 759 -29.69 5.38 6.40
CA PRO A 759 -30.57 5.31 7.58
C PRO A 759 -31.84 4.46 7.37
N GLU A 760 -32.36 4.40 6.14
CA GLU A 760 -33.52 3.58 5.78
C GLU A 760 -33.15 2.09 5.71
N GLU A 761 -32.00 1.75 5.10
CA GLU A 761 -31.49 0.37 5.05
C GLU A 761 -31.05 -0.13 6.43
N ARG A 762 -30.58 0.76 7.32
CA ARG A 762 -30.32 0.40 8.73
C ARG A 762 -31.59 0.15 9.53
N ALA A 763 -32.71 0.78 9.16
CA ALA A 763 -34.00 0.51 9.80
C ALA A 763 -34.60 -0.83 9.35
N TRP A 764 -34.23 -1.30 8.15
CA TRP A 764 -34.62 -2.57 7.55
C TRP A 764 -33.38 -3.36 7.14
N LEU A 765 -32.64 -3.84 8.14
CA LEU A 765 -31.38 -4.56 7.98
C LEU A 765 -31.53 -5.79 7.08
N ASP A 766 -31.09 -5.66 5.84
CA ASP A 766 -30.91 -6.78 4.89
C ASP A 766 -29.47 -6.71 4.36
N ILE A 767 -28.56 -7.40 5.05
CA ILE A 767 -27.13 -7.44 4.72
C ILE A 767 -26.78 -8.86 4.29
N GLU A 768 -26.41 -9.04 3.02
CA GLU A 768 -25.99 -10.33 2.50
C GLU A 768 -24.50 -10.59 2.78
N LEU A 769 -24.14 -11.11 3.95
CA LEU A 769 -22.75 -11.45 4.29
C LEU A 769 -22.29 -12.82 3.73
N SER A 770 -22.98 -13.32 2.69
CA SER A 770 -22.72 -14.65 2.15
C SER A 770 -21.44 -14.65 1.31
N PRO A 771 -20.80 -15.81 1.08
CA PRO A 771 -19.64 -15.90 0.20
C PRO A 771 -19.87 -15.35 -1.22
N ARG A 772 -21.14 -15.11 -1.62
CA ARG A 772 -21.50 -14.49 -2.90
C ARG A 772 -20.98 -13.07 -3.04
N GLU A 773 -20.79 -12.31 -1.97
CA GLU A 773 -20.21 -10.95 -2.05
C GLU A 773 -18.77 -10.93 -2.59
N PHE A 774 -18.07 -12.06 -2.58
CA PHE A 774 -16.70 -12.18 -3.07
C PHE A 774 -16.59 -12.58 -4.55
N LEU A 775 -17.72 -12.94 -5.18
CA LEU A 775 -17.83 -13.25 -6.60
C LEU A 775 -18.28 -12.00 -7.37
#